data_AF-A0AAU9WVA4-F1
#
_entry.id   AF-A0AAU9WVA4-F1
#
_cell.length_a   1.000
_cell.length_b   1.000
_cell.length_c   1.000
_cell.angle_alpha   90.00
_cell.angle_beta   90.00
_cell.angle_gamma   90.00
#
_symmetry.space_group_name_H-M   'P 1'
#
loop_
_entity.id
_entity.type
_entity.pdbx_description
1 polymer ?
#
loop_
_entity_poly.entity_id
_entity_poly.type
_entity_poly.pdbx_seq_one_letter_code
_entity_poly.pdbx_strand_id
1 'polypeptide(L)'
;RKRRENKPNDVGNYMASHSAKLVVAFVVIAILTLQVAGKVFSVSNSQIGNKRTISDIQFDGTMGKIQDCIDNLKEPGDECVIQPGNYHEQVTITNKFGSEESPIVIRGDPNALTKLDGTVPLRPEKWEKMDNGAYKAVIHHDITQLFIDDEMMTNARWPNSLWSDKTIFNSKFWAKSARSSTRGLMIDGGQHKLADSGFNVTEAMAVLNVGSFCTFTRKVLSHGKAKDRFTYKDDFGANLNFKPKNNQYFLESKLEFLDNPGEWFYEKKNGVGTLYVMTMDGKSPEDRNIRGKVQEVAFQITSSAYVIFKDLTFFATTLQARSSNKLEFRSINFSYPTYNRRMLGDTTPPQWTKIMSGQGSMKFINNTMYGTDGIALEYQGANDLVENNLFEYNDWSGANMNVAGGGAGTVLSQSIGDTFIRNTLRNNGASVGFRAGYKSHAKLNDISRTCYGMIQHDGSGIQVQVKRQTEVLLEQNWIYDSPKYGLRFDGAPPNIGKHGTMRRNVIRKTNGMMVKGDNHTVDHNLIFHKFTKGGDHDGQGSKCNLCVLWYVRKNPVSINHNTLVEYNAADIANGGVHNKKLYPMSGELKDNIIGDVRTELVDPDNMDFRPRPESTYIQNNVGPYSFEETKTKYWIPGRQLYKASNPVPPNGSITVKSDKRDVLMWLNGFEAATHFVYLGTSADALKRQGVARNGDNVLKIRQKLKSGTKYHWRVDARVNTKVNYEGDLWSFETI
;
A
#
# COMPACT_ATOMS: atom_id res chain seq x y z
N ARG A 1 38.87 39.91 -38.39
CA ARG A 1 40.04 40.67 -38.89
C ARG A 1 40.99 39.70 -39.62
N LYS A 2 40.93 39.60 -40.97
CA LYS A 2 41.81 38.80 -41.88
C LYS A 2 41.88 37.27 -41.63
N ARG A 3 41.91 36.35 -42.61
CA ARG A 3 41.76 36.30 -44.09
C ARG A 3 41.27 34.84 -44.40
N ARG A 4 40.31 34.54 -45.29
CA ARG A 4 40.21 34.75 -46.77
C ARG A 4 41.31 33.98 -47.55
N GLU A 5 41.11 33.40 -48.73
CA GLU A 5 39.98 33.21 -49.69
C GLU A 5 40.42 32.07 -50.67
N ASN A 6 39.68 31.48 -51.63
CA ASN A 6 38.40 31.80 -52.30
C ASN A 6 37.71 30.53 -52.92
N LYS A 7 36.63 30.70 -53.70
CA LYS A 7 36.21 29.85 -54.86
C LYS A 7 36.37 30.64 -56.18
N PRO A 8 36.29 30.06 -57.39
CA PRO A 8 35.02 29.80 -58.13
C PRO A 8 34.88 28.32 -58.61
N ASN A 9 33.70 27.76 -58.90
CA ASN A 9 32.90 27.77 -60.17
C ASN A 9 33.72 27.32 -61.42
N ASP A 10 33.21 26.50 -62.36
CA ASP A 10 31.81 26.15 -62.67
C ASP A 10 31.59 24.79 -63.41
N VAL A 11 30.31 24.49 -63.71
CA VAL A 11 29.67 23.35 -64.45
C VAL A 11 30.49 22.65 -65.58
N GLY A 12 30.33 21.32 -65.76
CA GLY A 12 30.91 20.62 -66.94
C GLY A 12 30.67 19.11 -67.17
N ASN A 13 29.43 18.63 -67.00
CA ASN A 13 28.83 17.34 -67.40
C ASN A 13 29.56 16.27 -68.31
N TYR A 14 29.20 15.00 -68.03
CA TYR A 14 29.04 13.82 -68.92
C TYR A 14 30.20 12.86 -69.33
N MET A 15 30.11 11.67 -68.70
CA MET A 15 30.09 10.29 -69.25
C MET A 15 31.36 9.54 -69.74
N ALA A 16 31.38 8.25 -69.33
CA ALA A 16 31.89 7.05 -70.02
C ALA A 16 33.42 6.86 -70.17
N SER A 17 33.98 5.64 -70.14
CA SER A 17 33.48 4.33 -69.66
C SER A 17 34.59 3.27 -69.68
N HIS A 18 34.67 2.43 -68.63
CA HIS A 18 35.34 1.11 -68.59
C HIS A 18 36.90 1.11 -68.78
N SER A 19 37.71 0.18 -68.24
CA SER A 19 37.42 -1.20 -67.80
C SER A 19 38.30 -1.67 -66.63
N ALA A 20 37.74 -2.57 -65.82
CA ALA A 20 38.38 -3.69 -65.10
C ALA A 20 39.69 -3.49 -64.27
N LYS A 21 39.58 -3.76 -62.96
CA LYS A 21 40.14 -5.00 -62.37
C LYS A 21 39.43 -5.35 -61.06
N LEU A 22 39.16 -6.65 -60.89
CA LEU A 22 38.38 -7.22 -59.79
C LEU A 22 39.33 -7.77 -58.71
N VAL A 23 39.13 -7.39 -57.45
CA VAL A 23 39.69 -8.09 -56.28
C VAL A 23 38.56 -8.28 -55.27
N VAL A 24 38.10 -9.52 -55.11
CA VAL A 24 37.06 -9.87 -54.14
C VAL A 24 37.72 -10.24 -52.82
N ALA A 25 37.55 -9.40 -51.80
CA ALA A 25 37.90 -9.74 -50.42
C ALA A 25 36.62 -10.15 -49.68
N PHE A 26 36.44 -11.46 -49.46
CA PHE A 26 35.37 -11.97 -48.59
C PHE A 26 35.73 -11.69 -47.12
N VAL A 27 35.15 -10.64 -46.56
CA VAL A 27 35.13 -10.46 -45.10
C VAL A 27 33.96 -11.27 -44.55
N VAL A 28 34.23 -12.49 -44.10
CA VAL A 28 33.26 -13.29 -43.32
C VAL A 28 33.18 -12.68 -41.93
N ILE A 29 32.26 -11.73 -41.73
CA ILE A 29 31.86 -11.31 -40.38
C ILE A 29 30.98 -12.41 -39.82
N ALA A 30 31.61 -13.43 -39.23
CA ALA A 30 30.93 -14.38 -38.37
C ALA A 30 30.48 -13.66 -37.09
N ILE A 31 29.28 -13.07 -37.12
CA ILE A 31 28.59 -12.66 -35.91
C ILE A 31 28.15 -13.93 -35.20
N LEU A 32 29.09 -14.53 -34.47
CA LEU A 32 28.81 -15.50 -33.42
C LEU A 32 28.05 -14.75 -32.33
N THR A 33 26.72 -14.72 -32.49
CA THR A 33 25.79 -14.52 -31.39
C THR A 33 25.90 -15.76 -30.49
N LEU A 34 26.96 -15.78 -29.68
CA LEU A 34 26.99 -16.59 -28.47
C LEU A 34 25.92 -16.03 -27.54
N GLN A 35 24.67 -16.44 -27.78
CA GLN A 35 23.69 -16.55 -26.71
C GLN A 35 24.26 -17.58 -25.75
N VAL A 36 25.01 -17.09 -24.75
CA VAL A 36 25.28 -17.85 -23.54
C VAL A 36 23.92 -17.97 -22.86
N ALA A 37 23.21 -19.06 -23.15
CA ALA A 37 22.02 -19.43 -22.40
C ALA A 37 22.48 -19.66 -20.96
N GLY A 38 21.98 -18.83 -20.04
CA GLY A 38 22.25 -19.00 -18.61
C GLY A 38 21.71 -20.35 -18.12
N LYS A 39 22.35 -20.89 -17.10
CA LYS A 39 22.00 -22.22 -16.57
C LYS A 39 20.71 -22.14 -15.76
N VAL A 40 19.88 -23.17 -15.87
CA VAL A 40 18.60 -23.25 -15.15
C VAL A 40 18.71 -24.33 -14.08
N PHE A 41 18.92 -23.90 -12.84
CA PHE A 41 18.90 -24.78 -11.67
C PHE A 41 17.50 -24.85 -11.09
N SER A 42 17.14 -25.97 -10.46
CA SER A 42 15.88 -26.09 -9.73
C SER A 42 16.06 -26.47 -8.27
N VAL A 43 15.09 -26.11 -7.44
CA VAL A 43 14.97 -26.55 -6.04
C VAL A 43 13.72 -27.39 -5.90
N SER A 44 13.86 -28.61 -5.40
CA SER A 44 12.73 -29.48 -5.08
C SER A 44 12.93 -30.04 -3.67
N ASN A 45 12.00 -29.75 -2.76
CA ASN A 45 11.97 -30.47 -1.49
C ASN A 45 11.25 -31.80 -1.74
N SER A 46 11.90 -32.91 -1.39
CA SER A 46 11.41 -34.26 -1.69
C SER A 46 10.26 -34.73 -0.78
N GLN A 47 9.67 -33.85 0.02
CA GLN A 47 8.60 -34.20 0.98
C GLN A 47 7.18 -34.04 0.44
N ILE A 48 6.99 -33.44 -0.74
CA ILE A 48 5.68 -33.40 -1.40
C ILE A 48 5.69 -34.36 -2.60
N GLY A 49 5.24 -35.58 -2.34
CA GLY A 49 4.99 -36.56 -3.39
C GLY A 49 3.75 -36.23 -4.21
N ASN A 50 3.84 -35.29 -5.16
CA ASN A 50 2.99 -35.35 -6.35
C ASN A 50 3.56 -34.66 -7.60
N LYS A 51 3.36 -35.31 -8.75
CA LYS A 51 4.07 -35.06 -10.00
C LYS A 51 3.45 -33.93 -10.82
N ARG A 52 3.80 -32.68 -10.50
CA ARG A 52 3.83 -31.58 -11.49
C ARG A 52 5.21 -30.92 -11.48
N THR A 53 6.18 -31.63 -12.04
CA THR A 53 7.34 -30.96 -12.62
C THR A 53 6.87 -30.00 -13.70
N ILE A 54 7.57 -28.87 -13.86
CA ILE A 54 7.42 -28.05 -15.07
C ILE A 54 7.97 -28.91 -16.22
N SER A 55 7.08 -29.53 -16.99
CA SER A 55 7.41 -30.68 -17.86
C SER A 55 8.34 -30.35 -19.03
N ASP A 56 8.52 -29.06 -19.31
CA ASP A 56 9.08 -28.55 -20.56
C ASP A 56 10.40 -27.79 -20.36
N ILE A 57 10.96 -27.80 -19.13
CA ILE A 57 12.26 -27.17 -18.81
C ILE A 57 13.31 -28.25 -18.54
N GLN A 58 14.40 -28.19 -19.30
CA GLN A 58 15.62 -28.92 -18.99
C GLN A 58 16.40 -28.17 -17.91
N PHE A 59 16.74 -28.85 -16.81
CA PHE A 59 17.50 -28.27 -15.70
C PHE A 59 18.96 -28.73 -15.71
N ASP A 60 19.89 -27.81 -15.45
CA ASP A 60 21.32 -28.10 -15.23
C ASP A 60 21.58 -28.82 -13.89
N GLY A 61 20.62 -28.75 -12.97
CA GLY A 61 20.66 -29.47 -11.69
C GLY A 61 19.38 -29.34 -10.88
N THR A 62 19.18 -30.27 -9.93
CA THR A 62 18.09 -30.21 -8.94
C THR A 62 18.69 -30.25 -7.54
N MET A 63 18.35 -29.27 -6.71
CA MET A 63 18.90 -29.06 -5.38
C MET A 63 17.84 -29.29 -4.29
N GLY A 64 18.28 -29.69 -3.10
CA GLY A 64 17.40 -29.92 -1.94
C GLY A 64 17.05 -28.65 -1.15
N LYS A 65 17.85 -27.58 -1.29
CA LYS A 65 17.67 -26.28 -0.62
C LYS A 65 17.71 -25.13 -1.60
N ILE A 66 17.13 -24.00 -1.22
CA ILE A 66 17.14 -22.78 -2.01
C ILE A 66 18.56 -22.18 -2.03
N GLN A 67 19.28 -22.17 -0.89
CA GLN A 67 20.65 -21.69 -0.82
C GLN A 67 21.57 -22.39 -1.83
N ASP A 68 21.49 -23.72 -1.94
CA ASP A 68 22.31 -24.50 -2.88
C ASP A 68 22.07 -24.05 -4.34
N CYS A 69 20.82 -23.76 -4.71
CA CYS A 69 20.46 -23.26 -6.04
C CYS A 69 20.94 -21.82 -6.25
N ILE A 70 20.78 -20.94 -5.25
CA ILE A 70 21.34 -19.58 -5.27
C ILE A 70 22.85 -19.62 -5.41
N ASP A 71 23.56 -20.49 -4.71
CA ASP A 71 25.02 -20.58 -4.73
C ASP A 71 25.54 -21.00 -6.10
N ASN A 72 24.77 -21.76 -6.88
CA ASN A 72 25.09 -22.16 -8.25
C ASN A 72 24.85 -21.06 -9.30
N LEU A 73 24.10 -19.99 -9.00
CA LEU A 73 23.98 -18.83 -9.88
C LEU A 73 25.34 -18.08 -9.92
N LYS A 74 26.08 -18.20 -11.02
CA LYS A 74 27.42 -17.61 -11.20
C LYS A 74 27.45 -16.55 -12.29
N GLU A 75 26.73 -16.78 -13.39
CA GLU A 75 26.84 -15.98 -14.62
C GLU A 75 25.56 -15.16 -14.89
N PRO A 76 25.66 -14.05 -15.65
CA PRO A 76 24.49 -13.33 -16.15
C PRO A 76 23.56 -14.24 -16.95
N GLY A 77 22.27 -14.19 -16.63
CA GLY A 77 21.24 -15.03 -17.24
C GLY A 77 20.93 -16.33 -16.51
N ASP A 78 21.73 -16.72 -15.50
CA ASP A 78 21.44 -17.91 -14.68
C ASP A 78 20.08 -17.78 -13.96
N GLU A 79 19.34 -18.89 -13.89
CA GLU A 79 18.01 -18.97 -13.30
C GLU A 79 17.94 -20.02 -12.17
N CYS A 80 17.31 -19.66 -11.04
CA CYS A 80 16.92 -20.59 -9.99
C CYS A 80 15.40 -20.74 -9.96
N VAL A 81 14.92 -21.96 -10.20
CA VAL A 81 13.50 -22.34 -10.25
C VAL A 81 13.12 -23.11 -8.99
N ILE A 82 12.46 -22.43 -8.07
CA ILE A 82 11.95 -23.02 -6.84
C ILE A 82 10.59 -23.68 -7.16
N GLN A 83 10.58 -25.02 -7.20
CA GLN A 83 9.37 -25.78 -7.57
C GLN A 83 8.21 -25.55 -6.57
N PRO A 84 6.97 -25.93 -6.92
CA PRO A 84 5.82 -25.77 -6.01
C PRO A 84 6.03 -26.54 -4.70
N GLY A 85 5.78 -25.87 -3.57
CA GLY A 85 5.99 -26.46 -2.25
C GLY A 85 6.13 -25.43 -1.13
N ASN A 86 6.32 -25.92 0.10
CA ASN A 86 6.56 -25.10 1.29
C ASN A 86 8.04 -25.17 1.70
N TYR A 87 8.71 -24.04 1.81
CA TYR A 87 10.14 -23.92 2.08
C TYR A 87 10.37 -23.08 3.34
N HIS A 88 10.92 -23.69 4.39
CA HIS A 88 11.30 -23.01 5.63
C HIS A 88 12.83 -22.88 5.68
N GLU A 89 13.36 -21.81 5.10
CA GLU A 89 14.79 -21.60 4.92
C GLU A 89 15.15 -20.12 5.03
N GLN A 90 16.30 -19.80 5.63
CA GLN A 90 16.88 -18.46 5.56
C GLN A 90 17.99 -18.47 4.49
N VAL A 91 17.76 -17.74 3.42
CA VAL A 91 18.59 -17.70 2.21
C VAL A 91 19.35 -16.39 2.14
N THR A 92 20.66 -16.48 1.98
CA THR A 92 21.56 -15.35 1.75
C THR A 92 21.88 -15.24 0.28
N ILE A 93 21.48 -14.13 -0.33
CA ILE A 93 21.65 -13.85 -1.76
C ILE A 93 22.66 -12.71 -1.86
N THR A 94 23.93 -13.07 -2.00
CA THR A 94 25.04 -12.12 -2.06
C THR A 94 25.86 -12.27 -3.33
N ASN A 95 26.41 -11.15 -3.80
CA ASN A 95 27.34 -11.09 -4.94
C ASN A 95 26.77 -11.73 -6.22
N LYS A 96 25.48 -11.52 -6.50
CA LYS A 96 24.81 -11.99 -7.73
C LYS A 96 24.72 -10.84 -8.72
N PHE A 97 25.30 -11.00 -9.90
CA PHE A 97 25.43 -9.94 -10.90
C PHE A 97 24.97 -10.43 -12.27
N GLY A 98 23.76 -10.04 -12.68
CA GLY A 98 23.32 -10.12 -14.08
C GLY A 98 23.70 -8.88 -14.88
N SER A 99 23.17 -8.78 -16.10
CA SER A 99 23.14 -7.54 -16.89
C SER A 99 21.70 -7.11 -17.20
N GLU A 100 21.53 -6.00 -17.95
CA GLU A 100 20.21 -5.55 -18.39
C GLU A 100 19.60 -6.51 -19.44
N GLU A 101 20.45 -7.12 -20.26
CA GLU A 101 20.11 -8.09 -21.30
C GLU A 101 19.98 -9.52 -20.75
N SER A 102 20.82 -9.87 -19.77
CA SER A 102 20.89 -11.19 -19.13
C SER A 102 20.81 -11.06 -17.60
N PRO A 103 19.64 -10.72 -17.04
CA PRO A 103 19.45 -10.67 -15.59
C PRO A 103 19.50 -12.08 -14.98
N ILE A 104 19.96 -12.18 -13.74
CA ILE A 104 19.80 -13.42 -12.96
C ILE A 104 18.34 -13.51 -12.50
N VAL A 105 17.73 -14.70 -12.60
CA VAL A 105 16.31 -14.90 -12.25
C VAL A 105 16.16 -15.86 -11.07
N ILE A 106 15.35 -15.50 -10.09
CA ILE A 106 14.99 -16.35 -8.94
C ILE A 106 13.48 -16.37 -8.87
N ARG A 107 12.86 -17.53 -9.13
CA ARG A 107 11.41 -17.61 -9.31
C ARG A 107 10.75 -18.87 -8.78
N GLY A 108 9.44 -18.77 -8.55
CA GLY A 108 8.57 -19.93 -8.38
C GLY A 108 7.96 -20.41 -9.71
N ASP A 109 6.88 -21.18 -9.57
CA ASP A 109 5.98 -21.54 -10.68
C ASP A 109 4.83 -20.51 -10.76
N PRO A 110 4.59 -19.84 -11.90
CA PRO A 110 3.48 -18.89 -12.03
C PRO A 110 2.08 -19.55 -11.97
N ASN A 111 1.98 -20.87 -12.06
CA ASN A 111 0.72 -21.62 -12.05
C ASN A 111 0.49 -22.45 -10.77
N ALA A 112 1.43 -22.45 -9.83
CA ALA A 112 1.36 -23.28 -8.62
C ALA A 112 2.08 -22.63 -7.43
N LEU A 113 1.70 -23.01 -6.21
CA LEU A 113 2.15 -22.29 -5.01
C LEU A 113 3.59 -22.64 -4.62
N THR A 114 4.52 -21.74 -4.88
CA THR A 114 5.87 -21.73 -4.28
C THR A 114 5.87 -20.83 -3.04
N LYS A 115 5.85 -21.43 -1.83
CA LYS A 115 5.68 -20.72 -0.55
C LYS A 115 6.94 -20.75 0.32
N LEU A 116 7.53 -19.58 0.55
CA LEU A 116 8.51 -19.32 1.61
C LEU A 116 7.73 -19.16 2.91
N ASP A 117 7.84 -20.14 3.81
CA ASP A 117 7.01 -20.27 5.01
C ASP A 117 7.80 -19.94 6.27
N GLY A 118 7.49 -18.82 6.94
CA GLY A 118 8.11 -18.42 8.20
C GLY A 118 7.66 -19.22 9.42
N THR A 119 6.72 -20.15 9.24
CA THR A 119 6.11 -20.94 10.33
C THR A 119 6.55 -22.40 10.33
N VAL A 120 6.58 -22.98 11.53
CA VAL A 120 6.69 -24.43 11.75
C VAL A 120 5.37 -24.99 12.26
N PRO A 121 4.99 -26.24 11.91
CA PRO A 121 3.85 -26.91 12.50
C PRO A 121 4.10 -27.15 13.99
N LEU A 122 3.10 -26.85 14.82
CA LEU A 122 3.15 -27.11 16.26
C LEU A 122 2.39 -28.40 16.55
N ARG A 123 3.10 -29.42 17.05
CA ARG A 123 2.57 -30.75 17.35
C ARG A 123 2.77 -31.08 18.84
N PRO A 124 2.01 -30.46 19.75
CA PRO A 124 2.04 -30.85 21.16
C PRO A 124 1.54 -32.28 21.34
N GLU A 125 2.09 -33.01 22.31
CA GLU A 125 1.69 -34.39 22.62
C GLU A 125 0.26 -34.48 23.18
N LYS A 126 -0.19 -33.44 23.88
CA LYS A 126 -1.50 -33.39 24.56
C LYS A 126 -1.95 -31.95 24.74
N TRP A 127 -3.25 -31.72 24.58
CA TRP A 127 -3.93 -30.50 25.02
C TRP A 127 -4.64 -30.70 26.36
N GLU A 128 -4.57 -29.70 27.22
CA GLU A 128 -5.30 -29.66 28.50
C GLU A 128 -6.31 -28.53 28.46
N LYS A 129 -7.59 -28.85 28.70
CA LYS A 129 -8.64 -27.83 28.83
C LYS A 129 -8.52 -27.11 30.18
N MET A 130 -8.77 -25.81 30.15
CA MET A 130 -8.79 -24.91 31.31
C MET A 130 -10.21 -24.49 31.68
N ASP A 131 -10.40 -24.02 32.92
CA ASP A 131 -11.71 -23.64 33.46
C ASP A 131 -12.37 -22.48 32.70
N ASN A 132 -11.57 -21.56 32.15
CA ASN A 132 -12.04 -20.45 31.30
C ASN A 132 -12.40 -20.91 29.86
N GLY A 133 -12.32 -22.20 29.54
CA GLY A 133 -12.58 -22.74 28.21
C GLY A 133 -11.39 -22.70 27.25
N ALA A 134 -10.25 -22.11 27.63
CA ALA A 134 -9.02 -22.18 26.86
C ALA A 134 -8.43 -23.61 26.88
N TYR A 135 -7.53 -23.88 25.94
CA TYR A 135 -6.72 -25.08 25.89
C TYR A 135 -5.24 -24.69 25.98
N LYS A 136 -4.45 -25.44 26.75
CA LYS A 136 -3.01 -25.25 26.88
C LYS A 136 -2.23 -26.49 26.46
N ALA A 137 -1.02 -26.31 25.96
CA ALA A 137 -0.10 -27.39 25.66
C ALA A 137 1.36 -26.93 25.71
N VAL A 138 2.29 -27.88 25.93
CA VAL A 138 3.74 -27.63 25.85
C VAL A 138 4.18 -27.61 24.38
N ILE A 139 4.99 -26.63 24.00
CA ILE A 139 5.62 -26.55 22.67
C ILE A 139 7.13 -26.28 22.79
N HIS A 140 7.89 -26.75 21.80
CA HIS A 140 9.37 -26.67 21.79
C HIS A 140 9.93 -25.47 20.99
N HIS A 141 9.06 -24.59 20.50
CA HIS A 141 9.44 -23.40 19.72
C HIS A 141 8.97 -22.12 20.41
N ASP A 142 9.84 -21.11 20.41
CA ASP A 142 9.47 -19.74 20.80
C ASP A 142 8.82 -19.07 19.59
N ILE A 143 7.54 -18.73 19.68
CA ILE A 143 6.75 -18.24 18.54
C ILE A 143 6.34 -16.77 18.72
N THR A 144 6.30 -16.03 17.62
CA THR A 144 5.89 -14.61 17.62
C THR A 144 4.45 -14.39 17.15
N GLN A 145 3.91 -15.33 16.38
CA GLN A 145 2.59 -15.29 15.75
C GLN A 145 2.04 -16.72 15.66
N LEU A 146 0.73 -16.89 15.83
CA LEU A 146 0.05 -18.17 15.77
C LEU A 146 -1.01 -18.20 14.66
N PHE A 147 -1.09 -19.33 13.96
CA PHE A 147 -2.12 -19.65 12.98
C PHE A 147 -2.80 -20.96 13.35
N ILE A 148 -4.12 -21.03 13.17
CA ILE A 148 -4.92 -22.25 13.34
C ILE A 148 -5.85 -22.33 12.13
N ASP A 149 -5.82 -23.46 11.42
CA ASP A 149 -6.59 -23.68 10.19
C ASP A 149 -6.33 -22.56 9.14
N ASP A 150 -5.04 -22.16 9.05
CA ASP A 150 -4.48 -21.06 8.25
C ASP A 150 -5.00 -19.64 8.56
N GLU A 151 -5.90 -19.47 9.53
CA GLU A 151 -6.33 -18.18 10.06
C GLU A 151 -5.40 -17.66 11.17
N MET A 152 -5.15 -16.34 11.17
CA MET A 152 -4.25 -15.70 12.15
C MET A 152 -4.97 -15.43 13.47
N MET A 153 -4.45 -16.01 14.56
CA MET A 153 -4.94 -15.79 15.92
C MET A 153 -4.44 -14.44 16.46
N THR A 154 -5.21 -13.83 17.36
CA THR A 154 -4.89 -12.50 17.94
C THR A 154 -4.17 -12.65 19.27
N ASN A 155 -3.10 -11.89 19.52
CA ASN A 155 -2.46 -11.87 20.85
C ASN A 155 -3.51 -11.52 21.90
N ALA A 156 -3.65 -12.35 22.94
CA ALA A 156 -4.55 -12.11 24.07
C ALA A 156 -4.32 -10.71 24.66
N ARG A 157 -5.37 -9.88 24.68
CA ARG A 157 -5.22 -8.43 24.87
C ARG A 157 -6.39 -7.76 25.57
N TRP A 158 -6.07 -6.70 26.31
CA TRP A 158 -7.05 -5.80 26.91
C TRP A 158 -6.91 -4.36 26.37
N PRO A 159 -7.99 -3.71 25.90
CA PRO A 159 -9.31 -4.27 25.63
C PRO A 159 -9.30 -5.21 24.42
N ASN A 160 -10.21 -6.19 24.46
CA ASN A 160 -10.34 -7.25 23.48
C ASN A 160 -10.62 -6.68 22.09
N SER A 161 -9.93 -7.21 21.08
CA SER A 161 -10.28 -7.04 19.66
C SER A 161 -9.59 -8.13 18.86
N LEU A 162 -10.15 -8.46 17.70
CA LEU A 162 -9.70 -9.58 16.88
C LEU A 162 -9.18 -9.13 15.51
N TRP A 163 -8.25 -9.93 14.98
CA TRP A 163 -7.86 -9.87 13.58
C TRP A 163 -8.97 -10.34 12.66
N SER A 164 -9.68 -11.41 13.01
CA SER A 164 -10.70 -12.06 12.17
C SER A 164 -11.79 -11.07 11.72
N ASP A 165 -12.42 -10.39 12.68
CA ASP A 165 -13.44 -9.33 12.45
C ASP A 165 -12.86 -7.93 12.14
N LYS A 166 -11.53 -7.80 12.10
CA LYS A 166 -10.75 -6.57 11.86
C LYS A 166 -10.97 -5.45 12.90
N THR A 167 -11.52 -5.75 14.08
CA THR A 167 -11.73 -4.76 15.16
C THR A 167 -10.44 -4.18 15.72
N ILE A 168 -9.30 -4.87 15.59
CA ILE A 168 -7.96 -4.34 15.97
C ILE A 168 -7.64 -2.99 15.29
N PHE A 169 -8.13 -2.76 14.06
CA PHE A 169 -7.94 -1.51 13.31
C PHE A 169 -8.80 -0.35 13.85
N ASN A 170 -9.61 -0.58 14.88
CA ASN A 170 -10.59 0.36 15.40
C ASN A 170 -10.27 0.77 16.84
N SER A 171 -9.92 2.04 17.00
CA SER A 171 -9.59 2.68 18.27
C SER A 171 -10.73 2.71 19.30
N LYS A 172 -11.94 2.24 18.98
CA LYS A 172 -12.97 1.93 20.00
C LYS A 172 -12.56 0.75 20.90
N PHE A 173 -11.72 -0.16 20.42
CA PHE A 173 -11.19 -1.31 21.17
C PHE A 173 -9.80 -1.03 21.75
N TRP A 174 -9.52 0.26 21.99
CA TRP A 174 -8.33 0.75 22.68
C TRP A 174 -8.79 1.53 23.91
N ALA A 175 -8.11 1.35 25.04
CA ALA A 175 -8.28 2.19 26.22
C ALA A 175 -7.78 3.62 25.95
N LYS A 176 -8.20 4.60 26.75
CA LYS A 176 -7.93 6.04 26.52
C LYS A 176 -7.36 6.66 27.78
N SER A 177 -6.37 7.54 27.66
CA SER A 177 -5.79 8.13 28.86
C SER A 177 -6.67 9.23 29.48
N ALA A 178 -6.70 9.29 30.81
CA ALA A 178 -7.19 10.43 31.54
C ALA A 178 -6.31 11.66 31.25
N ARG A 179 -6.90 12.86 31.38
CA ARG A 179 -6.19 14.13 31.15
C ARG A 179 -5.02 14.38 32.10
N SER A 180 -5.01 13.69 33.25
CA SER A 180 -3.98 13.71 34.30
C SER A 180 -2.79 12.79 34.01
N SER A 181 -2.81 11.99 32.94
CA SER A 181 -1.67 11.15 32.57
C SER A 181 -0.44 12.00 32.25
N THR A 182 0.74 11.55 32.67
CA THR A 182 2.03 12.19 32.37
C THR A 182 2.90 11.25 31.54
N ARG A 183 4.04 11.74 31.04
CA ARG A 183 5.03 10.83 30.48
C ARG A 183 5.50 9.85 31.57
N GLY A 184 5.65 8.57 31.22
CA GLY A 184 6.00 7.48 32.14
C GLY A 184 4.86 6.97 33.04
N LEU A 185 3.69 7.61 33.05
CA LEU A 185 2.54 7.24 33.87
C LEU A 185 1.25 7.29 33.04
N MET A 186 0.73 6.12 32.67
CA MET A 186 -0.60 6.01 32.07
C MET A 186 -1.64 5.96 33.18
N ILE A 187 -2.65 6.82 33.12
CA ILE A 187 -3.87 6.76 33.93
C ILE A 187 -5.02 6.54 32.96
N ASP A 188 -5.82 5.49 33.16
CA ASP A 188 -7.03 5.25 32.38
C ASP A 188 -8.07 6.35 32.64
N GLY A 189 -8.68 6.81 31.55
CA GLY A 189 -9.83 7.71 31.55
C GLY A 189 -10.86 7.31 30.49
N GLY A 190 -10.74 6.09 29.95
CA GLY A 190 -11.59 5.57 28.89
C GLY A 190 -12.95 5.08 29.39
N GLN A 191 -13.68 4.43 28.48
CA GLN A 191 -14.87 3.64 28.82
C GLN A 191 -14.48 2.23 29.27
N HIS A 192 -13.41 1.67 28.69
CA HIS A 192 -12.78 0.44 29.16
C HIS A 192 -11.99 0.73 30.45
N LYS A 193 -12.53 0.34 31.61
CA LYS A 193 -11.93 0.66 32.91
C LYS A 193 -10.86 -0.34 33.32
N LEU A 194 -9.61 0.13 33.41
CA LEU A 194 -8.49 -0.72 33.85
C LEU A 194 -8.61 -1.11 35.34
N ALA A 195 -9.24 -0.28 36.17
CA ALA A 195 -9.48 -0.62 37.57
C ALA A 195 -10.47 -1.79 37.71
N ASP A 196 -11.49 -1.83 36.86
CA ASP A 196 -12.62 -2.76 36.95
C ASP A 196 -12.28 -4.15 36.39
N SER A 197 -11.22 -4.29 35.58
CA SER A 197 -10.80 -5.59 35.04
C SER A 197 -10.18 -6.52 36.09
N GLY A 198 -9.74 -5.99 37.24
CA GLY A 198 -9.14 -6.78 38.32
C GLY A 198 -7.75 -7.37 38.04
N PHE A 199 -7.24 -7.24 36.81
CA PHE A 199 -5.95 -7.77 36.34
C PHE A 199 -4.75 -7.18 37.10
N ASN A 200 -3.61 -7.89 37.06
CA ASN A 200 -2.29 -7.35 37.39
C ASN A 200 -1.46 -7.19 36.11
N VAL A 201 -1.42 -5.96 35.58
CA VAL A 201 -0.77 -5.70 34.30
C VAL A 201 0.73 -5.39 34.39
N THR A 202 1.36 -5.58 35.56
CA THR A 202 2.83 -5.49 35.71
C THR A 202 3.51 -6.53 34.82
N GLU A 203 4.58 -6.18 34.08
CA GLU A 203 5.20 -6.97 33.01
C GLU A 203 4.33 -7.24 31.76
N ALA A 204 3.11 -6.70 31.66
CA ALA A 204 2.37 -6.73 30.39
C ALA A 204 3.06 -5.86 29.33
N MET A 205 2.81 -6.15 28.05
CA MET A 205 3.29 -5.34 26.95
C MET A 205 2.27 -4.26 26.60
N ALA A 206 2.62 -3.00 26.86
CA ALA A 206 1.79 -1.86 26.54
C ALA A 206 2.12 -1.31 25.15
N VAL A 207 1.10 -1.21 24.30
CA VAL A 207 1.16 -0.50 23.02
C VAL A 207 0.53 0.88 23.20
N LEU A 208 1.35 1.92 23.04
CA LEU A 208 1.14 3.27 23.54
C LEU A 208 1.09 4.27 22.37
N ASN A 209 -0.09 4.61 21.86
CA ASN A 209 -0.24 5.74 20.93
C ASN A 209 -0.35 7.04 21.74
N VAL A 210 0.83 7.54 22.12
CA VAL A 210 1.01 8.73 22.99
C VAL A 210 1.70 9.89 22.28
N GLY A 211 1.99 9.73 20.97
CA GLY A 211 2.71 10.70 20.14
C GLY A 211 1.98 11.06 18.84
N SER A 212 0.65 10.99 18.81
CA SER A 212 -0.18 11.23 17.62
C SER A 212 0.04 10.18 16.52
N PHE A 213 1.00 10.38 15.62
CA PHE A 213 1.42 9.43 14.59
C PHE A 213 2.60 8.55 15.02
N CYS A 214 3.01 8.66 16.29
CA CYS A 214 3.98 7.76 16.92
C CYS A 214 3.27 6.87 17.94
N THR A 215 3.28 5.56 17.70
CA THR A 215 2.90 4.52 18.67
C THR A 215 4.16 3.76 19.09
N PHE A 216 4.29 3.49 20.38
CA PHE A 216 5.46 2.85 20.98
C PHE A 216 5.08 1.57 21.71
N THR A 217 6.03 0.65 21.87
CA THR A 217 5.86 -0.58 22.65
C THR A 217 6.73 -0.50 23.90
N ARG A 218 6.19 -0.67 25.10
CA ARG A 218 6.98 -0.75 26.35
C ARG A 218 6.39 -1.78 27.32
N LYS A 219 7.25 -2.42 28.11
CA LYS A 219 6.82 -3.18 29.28
C LYS A 219 6.19 -2.25 30.33
N VAL A 220 5.14 -2.73 30.98
CA VAL A 220 4.59 -2.10 32.19
C VAL A 220 5.51 -2.41 33.37
N LEU A 221 6.05 -1.37 34.01
CA LEU A 221 7.01 -1.50 35.12
C LEU A 221 6.34 -1.72 36.47
N SER A 222 5.18 -1.09 36.70
CA SER A 222 4.39 -1.31 37.90
C SER A 222 2.91 -1.02 37.68
N HIS A 223 2.06 -1.88 38.23
CA HIS A 223 0.62 -1.72 38.34
C HIS A 223 0.17 -2.23 39.71
N GLY A 224 -0.66 -1.47 40.42
CA GLY A 224 -1.35 -1.98 41.59
C GLY A 224 -2.63 -2.69 41.15
N LYS A 225 -2.92 -3.87 41.72
CA LYS A 225 -4.17 -4.60 41.40
C LYS A 225 -5.39 -3.68 41.57
N ALA A 226 -6.30 -3.73 40.58
CA ALA A 226 -7.49 -2.88 40.50
C ALA A 226 -7.19 -1.36 40.58
N LYS A 227 -6.01 -0.90 40.12
CA LYS A 227 -5.73 0.52 39.92
C LYS A 227 -5.98 0.94 38.48
N ASP A 228 -6.40 2.19 38.34
CA ASP A 228 -6.58 2.92 37.09
C ASP A 228 -5.28 3.25 36.36
N ARG A 229 -4.10 2.96 36.94
CA ARG A 229 -2.82 3.51 36.47
C ARG A 229 -1.66 2.54 36.52
N PHE A 230 -0.76 2.67 35.55
CA PHE A 230 0.48 1.91 35.47
C PHE A 230 1.64 2.78 35.01
N THR A 231 2.86 2.39 35.38
CA THR A 231 4.10 3.07 34.94
C THR A 231 4.78 2.32 33.80
N TYR A 232 5.52 3.06 32.97
CA TYR A 232 6.29 2.52 31.86
C TYR A 232 7.56 3.35 31.63
N LYS A 233 8.58 2.77 31.00
CA LYS A 233 9.82 3.50 30.69
C LYS A 233 9.57 4.56 29.60
N ASP A 234 9.76 5.82 29.94
CA ASP A 234 9.71 6.93 28.98
C ASP A 234 11.11 7.28 28.46
N ASP A 235 11.47 6.71 27.32
CA ASP A 235 12.69 6.99 26.56
C ASP A 235 12.37 7.40 25.11
N PHE A 236 11.16 7.95 24.88
CA PHE A 236 10.68 8.35 23.56
C PHE A 236 11.34 9.62 22.99
N GLY A 237 12.30 10.22 23.71
CA GLY A 237 12.98 11.47 23.33
C GLY A 237 12.21 12.75 23.70
N ALA A 238 12.89 13.90 23.63
CA ALA A 238 12.36 15.17 24.10
C ALA A 238 11.18 15.71 23.26
N ASN A 239 11.23 15.55 21.93
CA ASN A 239 10.32 16.18 20.97
C ASN A 239 8.94 15.47 20.82
N LEU A 240 8.53 14.65 21.79
CA LEU A 240 7.26 13.95 21.75
C LEU A 240 6.07 14.91 21.94
N ASN A 241 5.17 14.97 20.96
CA ASN A 241 3.90 15.70 21.02
C ASN A 241 2.86 14.96 21.89
N PHE A 242 3.15 14.84 23.19
CA PHE A 242 2.33 14.14 24.18
C PHE A 242 1.06 14.94 24.53
N LYS A 243 -0.13 14.36 24.32
CA LYS A 243 -1.42 15.02 24.55
C LYS A 243 -2.40 14.06 25.21
N PRO A 244 -2.44 13.95 26.55
CA PRO A 244 -3.26 12.98 27.30
C PRO A 244 -4.68 12.80 26.77
N LYS A 245 -5.42 13.90 26.54
CA LYS A 245 -6.80 13.86 26.00
C LYS A 245 -6.98 13.17 24.63
N ASN A 246 -5.91 12.88 23.90
CA ASN A 246 -5.89 12.17 22.62
C ASN A 246 -5.17 10.81 22.72
N ASN A 247 -4.49 10.51 23.83
CA ASN A 247 -3.67 9.32 23.97
C ASN A 247 -4.57 8.07 24.10
N GLN A 248 -4.10 6.97 23.50
CA GLN A 248 -4.77 5.68 23.52
C GLN A 248 -3.78 4.54 23.63
N TYR A 249 -4.20 3.44 24.23
CA TYR A 249 -3.35 2.27 24.44
C TYR A 249 -4.14 0.97 24.44
N PHE A 250 -3.41 -0.14 24.34
CA PHE A 250 -3.88 -1.45 24.75
C PHE A 250 -2.72 -2.23 25.39
N LEU A 251 -3.06 -3.30 26.09
CA LEU A 251 -2.15 -4.18 26.80
C LEU A 251 -2.28 -5.58 26.20
N GLU A 252 -1.17 -6.29 26.05
CA GLU A 252 -1.13 -7.69 25.60
C GLU A 252 -0.04 -8.46 26.35
N SER A 253 0.13 -9.75 26.04
CA SER A 253 1.15 -10.63 26.65
C SER A 253 0.91 -10.91 28.14
N LYS A 254 -0.32 -11.30 28.48
CA LYS A 254 -0.69 -11.90 29.78
C LYS A 254 -1.71 -13.02 29.60
N LEU A 255 -1.57 -14.10 30.37
CA LEU A 255 -2.58 -15.16 30.44
C LEU A 255 -3.93 -14.65 30.98
N GLU A 256 -3.92 -13.65 31.87
CA GLU A 256 -5.14 -13.02 32.39
C GLU A 256 -5.99 -12.33 31.29
N PHE A 257 -5.41 -12.01 30.13
CA PHE A 257 -6.14 -11.42 29.00
C PHE A 257 -6.67 -12.47 28.01
N LEU A 258 -6.48 -13.76 28.26
CA LEU A 258 -7.00 -14.83 27.40
C LEU A 258 -8.43 -15.15 27.83
N ASP A 259 -9.39 -14.40 27.32
CA ASP A 259 -10.81 -14.49 27.72
C ASP A 259 -11.80 -14.51 26.53
N ASN A 260 -11.34 -14.37 25.28
CA ASN A 260 -12.20 -14.34 24.09
C ASN A 260 -11.78 -15.35 23.00
N PRO A 261 -12.74 -16.05 22.34
CA PRO A 261 -12.48 -16.85 21.15
C PRO A 261 -11.72 -16.08 20.06
N GLY A 262 -10.69 -16.71 19.49
CA GLY A 262 -9.76 -16.09 18.53
C GLY A 262 -8.47 -15.55 19.14
N GLU A 263 -8.29 -15.67 20.46
CA GLU A 263 -7.09 -15.24 21.17
C GLU A 263 -6.10 -16.37 21.49
N TRP A 264 -4.83 -16.00 21.66
CA TRP A 264 -3.76 -16.89 22.11
C TRP A 264 -2.75 -16.17 23.00
N PHE A 265 -2.10 -16.93 23.87
CA PHE A 265 -1.00 -16.48 24.71
C PHE A 265 0.12 -17.53 24.72
N TYR A 266 1.37 -17.10 24.84
CA TYR A 266 2.53 -17.98 24.99
C TYR A 266 3.43 -17.45 26.09
N GLU A 267 3.93 -18.35 26.94
CA GLU A 267 4.97 -18.03 27.91
C GLU A 267 6.04 -19.10 27.97
N LYS A 268 7.25 -18.70 28.37
CA LYS A 268 8.36 -19.61 28.64
C LYS A 268 8.77 -19.50 30.10
N LYS A 269 8.54 -20.55 30.88
CA LYS A 269 8.88 -20.63 32.31
C LYS A 269 9.89 -21.74 32.52
N ASN A 270 11.01 -21.44 33.18
CA ASN A 270 12.09 -22.41 33.45
C ASN A 270 12.55 -23.19 32.20
N GLY A 271 12.56 -22.53 31.04
CA GLY A 271 12.93 -23.14 29.75
C GLY A 271 11.77 -23.83 29.00
N VAL A 272 10.65 -24.13 29.66
CA VAL A 272 9.49 -24.81 29.06
C VAL A 272 8.53 -23.79 28.45
N GLY A 273 8.26 -23.92 27.15
CA GLY A 273 7.27 -23.12 26.43
C GLY A 273 5.86 -23.69 26.57
N THR A 274 4.91 -22.89 27.04
CA THR A 274 3.48 -23.27 27.12
C THR A 274 2.66 -22.35 26.22
N LEU A 275 1.95 -22.95 25.28
CA LEU A 275 1.00 -22.29 24.39
C LEU A 275 -0.41 -22.41 24.99
N TYR A 276 -1.17 -21.32 24.98
CA TYR A 276 -2.54 -21.21 25.44
C TYR A 276 -3.41 -20.62 24.32
N VAL A 277 -4.58 -21.22 24.08
CA VAL A 277 -5.43 -20.93 22.90
C VAL A 277 -6.91 -20.94 23.28
N MET A 278 -7.66 -19.96 22.78
CA MET A 278 -9.11 -20.05 22.63
C MET A 278 -9.45 -20.04 21.14
N THR A 279 -9.80 -21.21 20.59
CA THR A 279 -10.18 -21.35 19.17
C THR A 279 -11.42 -20.52 18.83
N MET A 280 -11.56 -20.10 17.57
CA MET A 280 -12.69 -19.28 17.11
C MET A 280 -14.08 -19.91 17.35
N ASP A 281 -14.17 -21.25 17.40
CA ASP A 281 -15.41 -21.99 17.68
C ASP A 281 -15.47 -22.58 19.11
N GLY A 282 -14.51 -22.24 19.97
CA GLY A 282 -14.44 -22.68 21.37
C GLY A 282 -14.17 -24.18 21.58
N LYS A 283 -13.83 -24.93 20.52
CA LYS A 283 -13.55 -26.37 20.59
C LYS A 283 -12.07 -26.67 20.76
N SER A 284 -11.74 -27.95 20.99
CA SER A 284 -10.35 -28.42 21.05
C SER A 284 -9.55 -27.96 19.81
N PRO A 285 -8.30 -27.52 20.00
CA PRO A 285 -7.33 -27.33 18.91
C PRO A 285 -6.65 -28.65 18.47
N GLU A 286 -6.93 -29.77 19.13
CA GLU A 286 -6.49 -31.11 18.74
C GLU A 286 -6.86 -31.44 17.28
N ASP A 287 -5.99 -32.17 16.59
CA ASP A 287 -6.05 -32.52 15.15
C ASP A 287 -6.11 -31.35 14.14
N ARG A 288 -6.01 -30.09 14.57
CA ARG A 288 -6.02 -28.91 13.67
C ARG A 288 -4.66 -28.61 13.04
N ASN A 289 -4.67 -27.83 11.97
CA ASN A 289 -3.44 -27.27 11.38
C ASN A 289 -2.96 -26.07 12.22
N ILE A 290 -2.12 -26.33 13.23
CA ILE A 290 -1.54 -25.30 14.10
C ILE A 290 -0.12 -24.97 13.65
N ARG A 291 0.17 -23.68 13.42
CA ARG A 291 1.49 -23.22 12.95
C ARG A 291 1.94 -21.99 13.71
N GLY A 292 3.23 -21.95 14.07
CA GLY A 292 3.85 -20.83 14.80
C GLY A 292 4.96 -20.17 13.99
N LYS A 293 4.96 -18.84 13.90
CA LYS A 293 6.04 -18.06 13.25
C LYS A 293 7.30 -18.10 14.10
N VAL A 294 8.39 -18.58 13.50
CA VAL A 294 9.72 -18.68 14.11
C VAL A 294 10.80 -17.98 13.28
N GLN A 295 10.51 -17.62 12.04
CA GLN A 295 11.43 -16.89 11.15
C GLN A 295 10.84 -15.52 10.78
N GLU A 296 11.67 -14.48 10.79
CA GLU A 296 11.28 -13.11 10.40
C GLU A 296 11.58 -12.80 8.94
N VAL A 297 12.80 -13.09 8.49
CA VAL A 297 13.29 -12.78 7.15
C VAL A 297 13.81 -14.05 6.49
N ALA A 298 13.12 -14.49 5.44
CA ALA A 298 13.51 -15.62 4.60
C ALA A 298 14.67 -15.24 3.67
N PHE A 299 14.58 -14.11 2.94
CA PHE A 299 15.61 -13.71 1.97
C PHE A 299 16.38 -12.48 2.47
N GLN A 300 17.69 -12.62 2.64
CA GLN A 300 18.61 -11.50 2.86
C GLN A 300 19.44 -11.25 1.59
N ILE A 301 19.26 -10.10 0.95
CA ILE A 301 19.87 -9.76 -0.34
C ILE A 301 20.91 -8.66 -0.13
N THR A 302 22.16 -8.91 -0.53
CA THR A 302 23.27 -7.95 -0.39
C THR A 302 24.13 -7.88 -1.64
N SER A 303 24.71 -6.71 -1.91
CA SER A 303 25.80 -6.56 -2.90
C SER A 303 25.51 -7.23 -4.25
N SER A 304 24.28 -7.12 -4.74
CA SER A 304 23.80 -7.82 -5.94
C SER A 304 23.19 -6.85 -6.94
N ALA A 305 23.31 -7.15 -8.24
CA ALA A 305 22.72 -6.33 -9.29
C ALA A 305 22.08 -7.11 -10.44
N TYR A 306 21.06 -6.52 -11.06
CA TYR A 306 20.28 -7.11 -12.16
C TYR A 306 19.75 -8.52 -11.81
N VAL A 307 18.98 -8.58 -10.72
CA VAL A 307 18.35 -9.80 -10.21
C VAL A 307 16.83 -9.63 -10.18
N ILE A 308 16.11 -10.56 -10.82
CA ILE A 308 14.65 -10.59 -10.89
C ILE A 308 14.11 -11.67 -9.96
N PHE A 309 13.30 -11.25 -8.99
CA PHE A 309 12.50 -12.09 -8.11
C PHE A 309 11.06 -12.13 -8.61
N LYS A 310 10.53 -13.30 -8.96
CA LYS A 310 9.14 -13.38 -9.45
C LYS A 310 8.38 -14.65 -9.06
N ASP A 311 7.05 -14.54 -9.03
CA ASP A 311 6.14 -15.68 -8.89
C ASP A 311 6.37 -16.47 -7.58
N LEU A 312 6.60 -15.75 -6.47
CA LEU A 312 6.86 -16.30 -5.14
C LEU A 312 5.76 -15.90 -4.15
N THR A 313 5.51 -16.74 -3.14
CA THR A 313 4.69 -16.37 -1.97
C THR A 313 5.54 -16.39 -0.71
N PHE A 314 5.50 -15.31 0.07
CA PHE A 314 6.05 -15.21 1.42
C PHE A 314 4.89 -15.28 2.42
N PHE A 315 4.87 -16.30 3.27
CA PHE A 315 3.86 -16.48 4.31
C PHE A 315 4.51 -16.37 5.68
N ALA A 316 4.02 -15.46 6.52
CA ALA A 316 4.54 -15.18 7.86
C ALA A 316 6.06 -14.92 7.89
N THR A 317 6.65 -14.39 6.82
CA THR A 317 8.09 -14.05 6.69
C THR A 317 8.26 -12.99 5.59
N THR A 318 9.43 -12.35 5.51
CA THR A 318 9.69 -11.31 4.50
C THR A 318 11.09 -11.42 3.85
N LEU A 319 11.44 -10.43 3.03
CA LEU A 319 12.76 -10.21 2.47
C LEU A 319 13.32 -8.85 2.91
N GLN A 320 14.65 -8.75 2.98
CA GLN A 320 15.36 -7.49 3.13
C GLN A 320 16.51 -7.42 2.11
N ALA A 321 16.71 -6.24 1.52
CA ALA A 321 17.75 -5.96 0.56
C ALA A 321 18.54 -4.71 0.95
N ARG A 322 19.87 -4.73 0.81
CA ARG A 322 20.74 -3.56 1.01
C ARG A 322 21.95 -3.58 0.08
N SER A 323 22.47 -2.41 -0.28
CA SER A 323 23.70 -2.26 -1.09
C SER A 323 23.60 -2.97 -2.45
N SER A 324 22.41 -2.99 -3.05
CA SER A 324 22.09 -3.68 -4.30
C SER A 324 21.48 -2.72 -5.32
N ASN A 325 21.48 -3.06 -6.60
CA ASN A 325 21.03 -2.17 -7.68
C ASN A 325 20.28 -2.95 -8.77
N LYS A 326 19.31 -2.33 -9.46
CA LYS A 326 18.53 -2.98 -10.53
C LYS A 326 17.89 -4.31 -10.08
N LEU A 327 17.39 -4.34 -8.84
CA LEU A 327 16.56 -5.44 -8.35
C LEU A 327 15.13 -5.26 -8.86
N GLU A 328 14.50 -6.34 -9.32
CA GLU A 328 13.09 -6.35 -9.69
C GLU A 328 12.34 -7.40 -8.86
N PHE A 329 11.23 -7.01 -8.24
CA PHE A 329 10.33 -7.86 -7.47
C PHE A 329 8.96 -7.84 -8.13
N ARG A 330 8.56 -8.94 -8.78
CA ARG A 330 7.38 -9.00 -9.65
C ARG A 330 6.41 -10.10 -9.23
N SER A 331 5.12 -9.80 -9.14
CA SER A 331 4.06 -10.80 -8.87
C SER A 331 4.28 -11.62 -7.58
N ILE A 332 4.92 -11.03 -6.56
CA ILE A 332 5.16 -11.66 -5.26
C ILE A 332 3.94 -11.44 -4.34
N ASN A 333 3.49 -12.49 -3.65
CA ASN A 333 2.47 -12.41 -2.61
C ASN A 333 3.10 -12.44 -1.23
N PHE A 334 2.91 -11.38 -0.44
CA PHE A 334 3.33 -11.32 0.95
C PHE A 334 2.09 -11.36 1.86
N SER A 335 1.91 -12.46 2.57
CA SER A 335 0.85 -12.67 3.55
C SER A 335 1.46 -12.74 4.95
N TYR A 336 1.06 -11.81 5.81
CA TYR A 336 1.58 -11.62 7.18
C TYR A 336 3.11 -11.41 7.27
N PRO A 337 3.78 -10.66 6.37
CA PRO A 337 5.24 -10.69 6.25
C PRO A 337 5.97 -10.07 7.46
N THR A 338 5.36 -9.09 8.11
CA THR A 338 5.89 -8.33 9.25
C THR A 338 5.01 -8.61 10.47
N TYR A 339 5.59 -9.07 11.59
CA TYR A 339 4.86 -9.26 12.84
C TYR A 339 5.73 -8.92 14.06
N ASN A 340 5.09 -8.47 15.14
CA ASN A 340 5.76 -8.05 16.37
C ASN A 340 6.35 -9.22 17.17
N ARG A 341 7.23 -8.90 18.11
CA ARG A 341 7.87 -9.85 19.03
C ARG A 341 7.34 -9.76 20.48
N ARG A 342 6.20 -9.08 20.69
CA ARG A 342 5.71 -8.67 22.02
C ARG A 342 5.27 -9.85 22.89
N MET A 343 4.79 -10.94 22.29
CA MET A 343 4.51 -12.18 23.03
C MET A 343 5.77 -12.76 23.72
N LEU A 344 6.96 -12.47 23.18
CA LEU A 344 8.26 -12.84 23.77
C LEU A 344 8.82 -11.76 24.73
N GLY A 345 8.04 -10.74 25.07
CA GLY A 345 8.44 -9.63 25.95
C GLY A 345 9.38 -8.60 25.29
N ASP A 346 9.58 -8.67 23.98
CA ASP A 346 10.48 -7.82 23.22
C ASP A 346 9.76 -6.53 22.76
N THR A 347 10.36 -5.38 23.05
CA THR A 347 9.82 -4.05 22.73
C THR A 347 10.30 -3.48 21.40
N THR A 348 11.17 -4.18 20.67
CA THR A 348 11.71 -3.69 19.40
C THR A 348 10.64 -3.63 18.29
N PRO A 349 10.69 -2.63 17.39
CA PRO A 349 9.89 -2.62 16.18
C PRO A 349 10.21 -3.86 15.32
N PRO A 350 9.20 -4.45 14.66
CA PRO A 350 9.36 -5.69 13.90
C PRO A 350 10.22 -5.50 12.65
N GLN A 351 10.84 -6.59 12.17
CA GLN A 351 11.52 -6.60 10.88
C GLN A 351 10.49 -6.61 9.74
N TRP A 352 10.51 -5.57 8.90
CA TRP A 352 9.60 -5.42 7.75
C TRP A 352 10.32 -5.58 6.39
N THR A 353 9.53 -5.66 5.32
CA THR A 353 10.03 -5.66 3.93
C THR A 353 10.78 -4.36 3.64
N LYS A 354 12.10 -4.44 3.47
CA LYS A 354 12.98 -3.27 3.41
C LYS A 354 14.00 -3.38 2.27
N ILE A 355 14.00 -2.43 1.33
CA ILE A 355 14.83 -2.47 0.12
C ILE A 355 15.66 -1.18 0.02
N MET A 356 16.94 -1.25 0.40
CA MET A 356 17.84 -0.10 0.52
C MET A 356 18.95 -0.14 -0.55
N SER A 357 18.61 0.27 -1.77
CA SER A 357 19.47 0.29 -2.95
C SER A 357 20.57 1.37 -2.92
N GLY A 358 20.51 2.32 -1.98
CA GLY A 358 21.52 3.38 -1.84
C GLY A 358 21.41 4.41 -2.96
N GLN A 359 22.38 4.39 -3.89
CA GLN A 359 22.34 5.14 -5.16
C GLN A 359 21.81 4.30 -6.33
N GLY A 360 21.58 3.00 -6.10
CA GLY A 360 20.94 2.11 -7.07
C GLY A 360 19.43 2.32 -7.18
N SER A 361 18.82 1.55 -8.06
CA SER A 361 17.37 1.57 -8.35
C SER A 361 16.74 0.19 -8.08
N MET A 362 15.44 0.16 -7.79
CA MET A 362 14.65 -1.07 -7.72
C MET A 362 13.28 -0.93 -8.41
N LYS A 363 12.68 -2.07 -8.73
CA LYS A 363 11.31 -2.16 -9.24
C LYS A 363 10.49 -3.10 -8.34
N PHE A 364 9.30 -2.69 -7.92
CA PHE A 364 8.35 -3.48 -7.15
C PHE A 364 7.01 -3.45 -7.88
N ILE A 365 6.73 -4.50 -8.67
CA ILE A 365 5.67 -4.54 -9.69
C ILE A 365 4.64 -5.65 -9.42
N ASN A 366 3.35 -5.31 -9.43
CA ASN A 366 2.23 -6.29 -9.35
C ASN A 366 2.22 -7.19 -8.09
N ASN A 367 2.85 -6.76 -7.00
CA ASN A 367 2.91 -7.52 -5.76
C ASN A 367 1.66 -7.30 -4.88
N THR A 368 1.48 -8.17 -3.89
CA THR A 368 0.43 -8.03 -2.86
C THR A 368 1.05 -8.05 -1.47
N MET A 369 0.56 -7.20 -0.58
CA MET A 369 1.04 -7.02 0.79
C MET A 369 -0.17 -7.00 1.74
N TYR A 370 -0.29 -8.03 2.57
CA TYR A 370 -1.44 -8.23 3.46
C TYR A 370 -1.02 -8.55 4.89
N GLY A 371 -1.67 -7.92 5.87
CA GLY A 371 -1.66 -8.38 7.27
C GLY A 371 -0.40 -8.09 8.09
N THR A 372 0.32 -6.99 7.85
CA THR A 372 1.44 -6.61 8.74
C THR A 372 1.00 -6.07 10.09
N ASP A 373 1.77 -6.39 11.14
CA ASP A 373 1.97 -5.48 12.27
C ASP A 373 3.25 -4.67 12.03
N GLY A 374 3.17 -3.36 11.81
CA GLY A 374 4.29 -2.53 11.34
C GLY A 374 4.26 -2.22 9.83
N ILE A 375 5.30 -1.54 9.34
CA ILE A 375 5.39 -1.03 7.96
C ILE A 375 5.24 -2.17 6.94
N ALA A 376 4.53 -1.93 5.84
CA ALA A 376 4.43 -2.89 4.76
C ALA A 376 5.70 -2.88 3.90
N LEU A 377 6.03 -1.73 3.29
CA LEU A 377 7.21 -1.58 2.45
C LEU A 377 7.98 -0.30 2.80
N GLU A 378 9.27 -0.44 3.11
CA GLU A 378 10.23 0.67 3.13
C GLU A 378 11.24 0.50 1.99
N TYR A 379 11.52 1.58 1.24
CA TYR A 379 12.51 1.55 0.17
C TYR A 379 13.35 2.82 0.08
N GLN A 380 14.57 2.69 -0.45
CA GLN A 380 15.49 3.79 -0.75
C GLN A 380 16.30 3.49 -2.01
N GLY A 381 16.35 4.43 -2.93
CA GLY A 381 17.14 4.37 -4.15
C GLY A 381 17.03 5.65 -4.97
N ALA A 382 17.47 5.59 -6.22
CA ALA A 382 17.31 6.64 -7.22
C ALA A 382 16.45 6.11 -8.38
N ASN A 383 15.35 6.82 -8.70
CA ASN A 383 14.39 6.46 -9.74
C ASN A 383 13.77 5.06 -9.54
N ASP A 384 13.43 4.71 -8.29
CA ASP A 384 12.71 3.47 -7.99
C ASP A 384 11.30 3.47 -8.58
N LEU A 385 10.80 2.31 -8.99
CA LEU A 385 9.45 2.12 -9.51
C LEU A 385 8.63 1.22 -8.60
N VAL A 386 7.53 1.73 -8.07
CA VAL A 386 6.54 0.94 -7.31
C VAL A 386 5.23 0.98 -8.06
N GLU A 387 4.94 -0.09 -8.80
CA GLU A 387 3.86 -0.13 -9.80
C GLU A 387 2.85 -1.27 -9.59
N ASN A 388 1.56 -0.97 -9.77
CA ASN A 388 0.47 -1.97 -9.86
C ASN A 388 0.31 -2.88 -8.61
N ASN A 389 0.74 -2.43 -7.42
CA ASN A 389 0.70 -3.25 -6.21
C ASN A 389 -0.60 -3.08 -5.41
N LEU A 390 -0.95 -4.08 -4.59
CA LEU A 390 -2.01 -4.00 -3.60
C LEU A 390 -1.42 -4.04 -2.18
N PHE A 391 -1.77 -3.06 -1.35
CA PHE A 391 -1.48 -3.04 0.08
C PHE A 391 -2.81 -3.01 0.85
N GLU A 392 -3.15 -4.09 1.54
CA GLU A 392 -4.39 -4.20 2.30
C GLU A 392 -4.24 -4.69 3.74
N TYR A 393 -4.96 -4.08 4.69
CA TYR A 393 -4.97 -4.44 6.12
C TYR A 393 -3.55 -4.55 6.72
N ASN A 394 -2.70 -3.56 6.43
CA ASN A 394 -1.34 -3.46 6.97
C ASN A 394 -1.26 -2.46 8.13
N ASP A 395 -0.28 -2.66 9.01
CA ASP A 395 0.06 -1.87 10.19
C ASP A 395 -1.12 -1.66 11.17
N TRP A 396 -1.60 -2.76 11.76
CA TRP A 396 -2.77 -2.74 12.66
C TRP A 396 -2.52 -2.17 14.06
N SER A 397 -1.28 -2.05 14.52
CA SER A 397 -0.94 -1.35 15.78
C SER A 397 -0.36 0.06 15.56
N GLY A 398 0.28 0.31 14.41
CA GLY A 398 1.10 1.51 14.22
C GLY A 398 2.37 1.55 15.07
N ALA A 399 2.70 0.49 15.82
CA ALA A 399 3.76 0.44 16.84
C ALA A 399 5.17 0.25 16.25
N ASN A 400 5.50 1.09 15.28
CA ASN A 400 6.72 1.05 14.49
C ASN A 400 7.83 2.02 14.98
N MET A 401 7.65 2.67 16.15
CA MET A 401 8.55 3.70 16.67
C MET A 401 9.30 3.28 17.94
N ASN A 402 10.61 3.55 17.95
CA ASN A 402 11.44 3.53 19.17
C ASN A 402 11.50 4.91 19.85
N VAL A 403 11.64 5.97 19.06
CA VAL A 403 11.74 7.38 19.48
C VAL A 403 10.78 8.26 18.68
N ALA A 404 10.41 9.43 19.20
CA ALA A 404 9.57 10.39 18.50
C ALA A 404 10.24 10.83 17.18
N GLY A 405 9.51 10.65 16.08
CA GLY A 405 9.99 10.93 14.72
C GLY A 405 8.94 11.64 13.88
N GLY A 406 9.04 11.53 12.55
CA GLY A 406 8.06 12.13 11.62
C GLY A 406 6.77 11.34 11.41
N GLY A 407 6.61 10.19 12.08
CA GLY A 407 5.66 9.14 11.70
C GLY A 407 6.15 8.29 10.54
N ALA A 408 5.65 7.06 10.44
CA ALA A 408 5.85 6.17 9.29
C ALA A 408 4.75 6.38 8.23
N GLY A 409 4.56 5.40 7.36
CA GLY A 409 3.40 5.22 6.48
C GLY A 409 3.22 3.73 6.19
N THR A 410 2.12 3.35 5.53
CA THR A 410 1.94 1.98 5.02
C THR A 410 3.08 1.63 4.06
N VAL A 411 3.38 2.57 3.16
CA VAL A 411 4.55 2.56 2.28
C VAL A 411 5.41 3.78 2.59
N LEU A 412 6.71 3.54 2.82
CA LEU A 412 7.71 4.55 3.15
C LEU A 412 8.78 4.62 2.06
N SER A 413 8.70 5.64 1.22
CA SER A 413 9.82 6.00 0.34
C SER A 413 10.86 6.79 1.12
N GLN A 414 12.13 6.53 0.87
CA GLN A 414 13.26 7.39 1.20
C GLN A 414 14.05 7.81 -0.06
N SER A 415 13.52 7.47 -1.23
CA SER A 415 14.18 7.57 -2.52
C SER A 415 14.20 8.99 -3.09
N ILE A 416 14.93 9.17 -4.18
CA ILE A 416 14.91 10.36 -5.03
C ILE A 416 14.39 10.01 -6.42
N GLY A 417 13.44 10.78 -6.95
CA GLY A 417 12.85 10.59 -8.28
C GLY A 417 11.98 9.33 -8.42
N ASP A 418 11.47 8.78 -7.32
CA ASP A 418 10.70 7.55 -7.35
C ASP A 418 9.31 7.73 -7.99
N THR A 419 8.89 6.74 -8.78
CA THR A 419 7.57 6.70 -9.41
C THR A 419 6.69 5.70 -8.66
N PHE A 420 5.64 6.21 -8.00
CA PHE A 420 4.66 5.44 -7.25
C PHE A 420 3.34 5.46 -8.04
N ILE A 421 3.10 4.42 -8.86
CA ILE A 421 2.07 4.44 -9.90
C ILE A 421 1.11 3.24 -9.86
N ARG A 422 -0.19 3.48 -10.09
CA ARG A 422 -1.22 2.40 -10.17
C ARG A 422 -1.31 1.50 -8.94
N ASN A 423 -0.93 1.97 -7.75
CA ASN A 423 -1.06 1.17 -6.53
C ASN A 423 -2.46 1.33 -5.92
N THR A 424 -2.97 0.25 -5.32
CA THR A 424 -4.19 0.28 -4.49
C THR A 424 -3.81 0.12 -3.02
N LEU A 425 -4.17 1.09 -2.18
CA LEU A 425 -3.99 1.06 -0.73
C LEU A 425 -5.37 1.08 -0.07
N ARG A 426 -5.77 -0.01 0.60
CA ARG A 426 -7.11 -0.12 1.21
C ARG A 426 -7.04 -0.62 2.66
N ASN A 427 -7.85 -0.05 3.55
CA ASN A 427 -8.01 -0.51 4.95
C ASN A 427 -6.71 -0.56 5.82
N ASN A 428 -5.63 0.11 5.42
CA ASN A 428 -4.37 0.09 6.18
C ASN A 428 -4.45 1.00 7.41
N GLY A 429 -3.86 0.57 8.53
CA GLY A 429 -3.98 1.20 9.85
C GLY A 429 -3.08 2.42 10.11
N ALA A 430 -1.91 2.48 9.47
CA ALA A 430 -0.96 3.59 9.59
C ALA A 430 -1.62 4.95 9.26
N SER A 431 -1.26 6.02 9.99
CA SER A 431 -1.86 7.37 9.78
C SER A 431 -1.60 7.93 8.38
N VAL A 432 -0.56 7.45 7.70
CA VAL A 432 -0.20 7.80 6.33
C VAL A 432 -0.29 6.56 5.42
N GLY A 433 -0.91 6.72 4.24
CA GLY A 433 -0.89 5.69 3.20
C GLY A 433 0.50 5.60 2.57
N PHE A 434 0.80 6.53 1.66
CA PHE A 434 2.12 6.68 1.06
C PHE A 434 2.87 7.89 1.63
N ARG A 435 4.09 7.68 2.14
CA ARG A 435 5.01 8.75 2.53
C ARG A 435 6.07 8.93 1.44
N ALA A 436 5.93 10.02 0.68
CA ALA A 436 6.67 10.26 -0.55
C ALA A 436 8.17 10.54 -0.33
N GLY A 437 8.99 10.17 -1.33
CA GLY A 437 10.41 10.46 -1.43
C GLY A 437 10.70 11.92 -1.84
N TYR A 438 11.96 12.21 -2.16
CA TYR A 438 12.35 13.48 -2.79
C TYR A 438 12.02 13.44 -4.28
N LYS A 439 11.49 14.51 -4.86
CA LYS A 439 11.13 14.56 -6.30
C LYS A 439 10.19 13.41 -6.74
N SER A 440 9.39 12.90 -5.81
CA SER A 440 8.54 11.72 -6.00
C SER A 440 7.38 12.03 -6.96
N HIS A 441 7.07 11.08 -7.85
CA HIS A 441 5.91 11.15 -8.75
C HIS A 441 4.88 10.10 -8.33
N ALA A 442 3.83 10.54 -7.62
CA ALA A 442 2.73 9.68 -7.21
C ALA A 442 1.55 9.85 -8.17
N LYS A 443 1.29 8.83 -9.00
CA LYS A 443 0.35 8.91 -10.12
C LYS A 443 -0.67 7.77 -10.15
N LEU A 444 -1.94 8.07 -10.47
CA LEU A 444 -2.96 7.03 -10.72
C LEU A 444 -3.12 6.01 -9.57
N ASN A 445 -2.96 6.42 -8.31
CA ASN A 445 -3.15 5.54 -7.16
C ASN A 445 -4.59 5.64 -6.60
N ASP A 446 -5.13 4.50 -6.16
CA ASP A 446 -6.43 4.35 -5.49
C ASP A 446 -6.18 4.12 -4.00
N ILE A 447 -6.48 5.12 -3.17
CA ILE A 447 -6.17 5.10 -1.74
C ILE A 447 -7.45 5.30 -0.95
N SER A 448 -7.89 4.27 -0.22
CA SER A 448 -9.12 4.33 0.56
C SER A 448 -8.94 3.86 2.00
N ARG A 449 -9.73 4.46 2.90
CA ARG A 449 -9.85 4.00 4.30
C ARG A 449 -8.52 3.96 5.06
N THR A 450 -7.56 4.80 4.69
CA THR A 450 -6.31 5.04 5.44
C THR A 450 -6.64 5.40 6.89
N CYS A 451 -6.12 4.61 7.84
CA CYS A 451 -6.33 4.74 9.27
C CYS A 451 -7.82 4.90 9.65
N TYR A 452 -8.71 4.15 8.99
CA TYR A 452 -10.17 4.35 9.09
C TYR A 452 -10.72 4.31 10.53
N GLY A 453 -10.21 3.39 11.34
CA GLY A 453 -10.59 3.27 12.75
C GLY A 453 -9.75 4.11 13.72
N MET A 454 -8.91 5.02 13.25
CA MET A 454 -8.22 6.04 14.06
C MET A 454 -7.23 5.51 15.12
N ILE A 455 -6.52 4.41 14.85
CA ILE A 455 -5.46 3.88 15.75
C ILE A 455 -4.24 4.81 15.90
N GLN A 456 -4.11 5.79 15.01
CA GLN A 456 -3.13 6.88 15.08
C GLN A 456 -3.79 8.21 14.71
N HIS A 457 -3.16 9.33 15.05
CA HIS A 457 -3.63 10.70 14.75
C HIS A 457 -2.61 11.49 13.92
N ASP A 458 -3.08 12.48 13.16
CA ASP A 458 -2.31 13.36 12.26
C ASP A 458 -1.65 12.58 11.09
N GLY A 459 -2.26 12.66 9.90
CA GLY A 459 -1.81 11.93 8.71
C GLY A 459 -2.62 12.23 7.42
N SER A 460 -2.38 11.48 6.35
CA SER A 460 -3.05 11.63 5.04
C SER A 460 -2.88 10.41 4.12
N GLY A 461 -3.70 10.28 3.06
CA GLY A 461 -3.55 9.25 2.04
C GLY A 461 -2.19 9.29 1.36
N ILE A 462 -1.74 10.47 0.91
CA ILE A 462 -0.35 10.74 0.53
C ILE A 462 0.17 11.96 1.28
N GLN A 463 1.35 11.82 1.90
CA GLN A 463 2.01 12.86 2.68
C GLN A 463 3.41 13.19 2.17
N VAL A 464 3.71 14.48 2.02
CA VAL A 464 5.05 14.97 1.68
C VAL A 464 5.58 15.91 2.76
N GLN A 465 6.71 15.53 3.35
CA GLN A 465 7.38 16.31 4.40
C GLN A 465 8.10 17.53 3.83
N VAL A 466 8.30 18.57 4.64
CA VAL A 466 8.96 19.86 4.31
C VAL A 466 10.11 19.72 3.30
N LYS A 467 11.14 18.91 3.63
CA LYS A 467 12.36 18.78 2.81
C LYS A 467 12.17 18.05 1.47
N ARG A 468 11.00 17.44 1.25
CA ARG A 468 10.71 16.53 0.12
C ARG A 468 9.72 17.10 -0.89
N GLN A 469 9.19 18.30 -0.66
CA GLN A 469 8.16 18.91 -1.51
C GLN A 469 8.70 19.47 -2.83
N THR A 470 9.95 19.91 -2.86
CA THR A 470 10.58 20.43 -4.07
C THR A 470 10.54 19.39 -5.19
N GLU A 471 9.94 19.77 -6.33
CA GLU A 471 9.74 18.94 -7.52
C GLU A 471 8.92 17.66 -7.29
N VAL A 472 8.14 17.57 -6.19
CA VAL A 472 7.18 16.46 -6.00
C VAL A 472 5.96 16.67 -6.90
N LEU A 473 5.47 15.61 -7.53
CA LEU A 473 4.26 15.63 -8.37
C LEU A 473 3.25 14.59 -7.89
N LEU A 474 2.13 15.05 -7.36
CA LEU A 474 1.00 14.21 -6.96
C LEU A 474 -0.14 14.42 -7.97
N GLU A 475 -0.37 13.46 -8.87
CA GLU A 475 -1.36 13.63 -9.93
C GLU A 475 -2.30 12.45 -10.21
N GLN A 476 -3.54 12.76 -10.61
CA GLN A 476 -4.52 11.75 -11.04
C GLN A 476 -4.77 10.63 -10.01
N ASN A 477 -4.63 10.91 -8.72
CA ASN A 477 -4.93 9.95 -7.66
C ASN A 477 -6.40 10.07 -7.22
N TRP A 478 -7.03 8.97 -6.82
CA TRP A 478 -8.31 8.98 -6.11
C TRP A 478 -8.07 8.64 -4.64
N ILE A 479 -8.53 9.51 -3.74
CA ILE A 479 -8.35 9.31 -2.29
C ILE A 479 -9.66 9.54 -1.54
N TYR A 480 -10.19 8.49 -0.90
CA TYR A 480 -11.54 8.52 -0.35
C TYR A 480 -11.79 7.72 0.93
N ASP A 481 -12.96 7.98 1.53
CA ASP A 481 -13.51 7.26 2.69
C ASP A 481 -12.53 7.12 3.87
N SER A 482 -11.77 8.18 4.17
CA SER A 482 -10.75 8.19 5.23
C SER A 482 -11.00 9.33 6.24
N PRO A 483 -10.81 9.11 7.55
CA PRO A 483 -10.81 10.19 8.54
C PRO A 483 -9.57 11.09 8.47
N LYS A 484 -8.60 10.79 7.60
CA LYS A 484 -7.37 11.56 7.36
C LYS A 484 -7.55 12.52 6.19
N TYR A 485 -6.56 13.38 5.93
CA TYR A 485 -6.54 14.18 4.70
C TYR A 485 -6.34 13.27 3.49
N GLY A 486 -6.83 13.66 2.31
CA GLY A 486 -6.51 12.98 1.06
C GLY A 486 -5.03 13.17 0.71
N LEU A 487 -4.66 14.42 0.45
CA LEU A 487 -3.29 14.85 0.15
C LEU A 487 -2.80 15.89 1.16
N ARG A 488 -1.51 15.83 1.51
CA ARG A 488 -0.88 16.81 2.40
C ARG A 488 0.55 17.19 2.02
N PHE A 489 0.77 18.49 1.83
CA PHE A 489 2.06 19.13 2.07
C PHE A 489 2.11 19.59 3.53
N ASP A 490 3.19 19.22 4.21
CA ASP A 490 3.38 19.48 5.64
C ASP A 490 4.47 20.52 5.92
N GLY A 491 4.37 21.20 7.07
CA GLY A 491 5.28 22.27 7.44
C GLY A 491 4.67 23.24 8.45
N ALA A 492 5.52 24.08 9.03
CA ALA A 492 5.15 25.20 9.89
C ALA A 492 6.34 26.18 9.99
N PRO A 493 6.13 27.51 9.88
CA PRO A 493 7.22 28.47 9.97
C PRO A 493 8.11 28.32 11.22
N PRO A 494 9.43 28.51 11.11
CA PRO A 494 10.16 28.91 9.90
C PRO A 494 10.38 27.77 8.88
N ASN A 495 10.07 26.52 9.23
CA ASN A 495 10.34 25.34 8.39
C ASN A 495 9.14 25.01 7.49
N ILE A 496 9.11 25.63 6.31
CA ILE A 496 8.12 25.38 5.25
C ILE A 496 8.76 24.68 4.05
N GLY A 497 8.02 23.80 3.39
CA GLY A 497 8.42 23.26 2.08
C GLY A 497 7.95 24.17 0.95
N LYS A 498 8.41 23.91 -0.28
CA LYS A 498 8.12 24.71 -1.47
C LYS A 498 8.10 23.86 -2.75
N HIS A 499 7.66 24.45 -3.86
CA HIS A 499 7.86 23.94 -5.24
C HIS A 499 7.33 22.51 -5.49
N GLY A 500 6.28 22.12 -4.78
CA GLY A 500 5.55 20.87 -4.98
C GLY A 500 4.25 21.07 -5.75
N THR A 501 3.83 20.07 -6.53
CA THR A 501 2.61 20.10 -7.36
C THR A 501 1.57 19.08 -6.87
N MET A 502 0.31 19.53 -6.74
CA MET A 502 -0.87 18.67 -6.60
C MET A 502 -1.84 18.95 -7.74
N ARG A 503 -2.02 18.01 -8.67
CA ARG A 503 -2.89 18.24 -9.84
C ARG A 503 -3.86 17.13 -10.21
N ARG A 504 -5.04 17.51 -10.70
CA ARG A 504 -6.02 16.56 -11.27
C ARG A 504 -6.36 15.38 -10.34
N ASN A 505 -6.28 15.56 -9.02
CA ASN A 505 -6.63 14.52 -8.05
C ASN A 505 -8.12 14.58 -7.71
N VAL A 506 -8.71 13.44 -7.35
CA VAL A 506 -10.06 13.35 -6.77
C VAL A 506 -9.94 13.00 -5.29
N ILE A 507 -10.55 13.82 -4.44
CA ILE A 507 -10.55 13.67 -2.99
C ILE A 507 -11.99 13.77 -2.48
N ARG A 508 -12.51 12.70 -1.88
CA ARG A 508 -13.93 12.55 -1.52
C ARG A 508 -14.08 11.90 -0.16
N LYS A 509 -14.94 12.42 0.73
CA LYS A 509 -15.18 11.80 2.06
C LYS A 509 -13.89 11.62 2.86
N THR A 510 -13.04 12.65 2.81
CA THR A 510 -11.82 12.78 3.60
C THR A 510 -11.81 14.08 4.40
N ASN A 511 -10.77 14.32 5.20
CA ASN A 511 -10.55 15.65 5.76
C ASN A 511 -10.16 16.72 4.71
N GLY A 512 -9.97 16.37 3.44
CA GLY A 512 -9.71 17.30 2.34
C GLY A 512 -8.26 17.27 1.83
N MET A 513 -7.86 18.32 1.13
CA MET A 513 -6.49 18.62 0.72
C MET A 513 -5.88 19.66 1.65
N MET A 514 -4.66 19.40 2.13
CA MET A 514 -3.94 20.30 3.03
C MET A 514 -2.67 20.83 2.38
N VAL A 515 -2.65 22.13 2.06
CA VAL A 515 -1.54 22.82 1.39
C VAL A 515 -0.86 23.76 2.39
N LYS A 516 0.30 23.32 2.88
CA LYS A 516 1.24 24.13 3.68
C LYS A 516 2.54 24.26 2.93
N GLY A 517 3.01 25.49 2.76
CA GLY A 517 4.34 25.77 2.25
C GLY A 517 4.35 27.13 1.58
N ASP A 518 5.05 27.24 0.44
CA ASP A 518 4.92 28.37 -0.47
C ASP A 518 5.41 28.00 -1.88
N ASN A 519 5.11 28.79 -2.91
CA ASN A 519 5.52 28.51 -4.29
C ASN A 519 5.09 27.10 -4.79
N HIS A 520 3.90 26.63 -4.38
CA HIS A 520 3.32 25.38 -4.89
C HIS A 520 2.47 25.62 -6.14
N THR A 521 2.15 24.54 -6.86
CA THR A 521 1.10 24.52 -7.88
C THR A 521 0.00 23.56 -7.45
N VAL A 522 -1.22 24.07 -7.36
CA VAL A 522 -2.41 23.30 -6.95
C VAL A 522 -3.47 23.50 -8.03
N ASP A 523 -3.55 22.58 -8.99
CA ASP A 523 -4.30 22.78 -10.22
C ASP A 523 -5.31 21.67 -10.56
N HIS A 524 -6.49 22.04 -11.08
CA HIS A 524 -7.48 21.10 -11.62
C HIS A 524 -7.95 19.97 -10.66
N ASN A 525 -7.90 20.15 -9.34
CA ASN A 525 -8.31 19.10 -8.39
C ASN A 525 -9.83 19.12 -8.12
N LEU A 526 -10.39 17.96 -7.74
CA LEU A 526 -11.79 17.79 -7.33
C LEU A 526 -11.89 17.36 -5.87
N ILE A 527 -12.45 18.19 -5.00
CA ILE A 527 -12.28 18.02 -3.55
C ILE A 527 -13.60 18.28 -2.81
N PHE A 528 -14.37 17.22 -2.54
CA PHE A 528 -15.77 17.34 -2.08
C PHE A 528 -16.13 16.35 -0.96
N HIS A 529 -17.32 16.52 -0.39
CA HIS A 529 -17.92 15.71 0.67
C HIS A 529 -16.96 15.54 1.85
N LYS A 530 -16.85 16.49 2.78
CA LYS A 530 -15.91 16.33 3.92
C LYS A 530 -16.30 15.15 4.82
N PHE A 531 -15.32 14.46 5.41
CA PHE A 531 -15.55 13.46 6.45
C PHE A 531 -16.04 14.14 7.75
N THR A 532 -17.31 13.95 8.12
CA THR A 532 -17.99 14.79 9.14
C THR A 532 -18.00 14.24 10.58
N LYS A 533 -17.80 12.93 10.80
CA LYS A 533 -18.00 12.30 12.13
C LYS A 533 -16.78 11.51 12.58
N GLY A 534 -16.12 11.95 13.66
CA GLY A 534 -14.96 11.27 14.26
C GLY A 534 -13.66 11.35 13.44
N GLY A 535 -13.61 12.25 12.44
CA GLY A 535 -12.41 12.51 11.65
C GLY A 535 -11.29 13.15 12.48
N ASP A 536 -10.08 13.19 11.91
CA ASP A 536 -8.93 13.78 12.60
C ASP A 536 -9.11 15.28 12.82
N HIS A 537 -8.62 15.80 13.95
CA HIS A 537 -8.69 17.21 14.29
C HIS A 537 -7.28 17.79 14.37
N ASP A 538 -6.78 18.27 13.24
CA ASP A 538 -5.44 18.85 13.09
C ASP A 538 -5.21 20.16 13.89
N GLY A 539 -6.29 20.74 14.41
CA GLY A 539 -6.33 21.97 15.18
C GLY A 539 -6.52 23.25 14.35
N GLN A 540 -6.72 23.17 13.03
CA GLN A 540 -6.87 24.32 12.14
C GLN A 540 -8.28 24.93 12.14
N GLY A 541 -9.29 24.22 12.66
CA GLY A 541 -10.68 24.68 12.77
C GLY A 541 -11.37 25.01 11.43
N SER A 542 -10.71 24.74 10.31
CA SER A 542 -10.95 25.34 9.00
C SER A 542 -12.22 24.84 8.31
N LYS A 543 -12.62 23.60 8.57
CA LYS A 543 -13.75 22.88 7.91
C LYS A 543 -13.68 22.81 6.37
N CYS A 544 -12.63 23.31 5.71
CA CYS A 544 -12.46 23.25 4.26
C CYS A 544 -12.29 21.81 3.75
N ASN A 545 -12.67 21.63 2.48
CA ASN A 545 -12.22 20.55 1.63
C ASN A 545 -10.88 20.93 0.98
N LEU A 546 -10.76 22.11 0.37
CA LEU A 546 -9.49 22.65 -0.12
C LEU A 546 -8.90 23.65 0.90
N CYS A 547 -7.82 23.29 1.56
CA CYS A 547 -7.22 24.08 2.63
C CYS A 547 -5.86 24.64 2.21
N VAL A 548 -5.83 25.87 1.68
CA VAL A 548 -4.59 26.59 1.31
C VAL A 548 -4.28 27.66 2.34
N LEU A 549 -3.50 27.26 3.35
CA LEU A 549 -3.44 27.96 4.63
C LEU A 549 -2.68 29.28 4.58
N TRP A 550 -3.21 30.31 5.26
CA TRP A 550 -2.43 31.49 5.63
C TRP A 550 -1.53 31.19 6.84
N TYR A 551 -2.05 30.52 7.88
CA TYR A 551 -1.32 30.29 9.14
C TYR A 551 -1.40 28.84 9.61
N VAL A 552 -0.33 28.37 10.27
CA VAL A 552 -0.31 27.04 10.88
C VAL A 552 -0.53 27.14 12.39
N ARG A 553 -1.73 26.78 12.83
CA ARG A 553 -2.20 26.80 14.21
C ARG A 553 -2.05 28.21 14.83
N LYS A 554 -1.29 28.31 15.93
CA LYS A 554 -1.01 29.57 16.63
C LYS A 554 0.17 30.36 16.05
N ASN A 555 0.84 29.85 15.02
CA ASN A 555 2.01 30.53 14.45
C ASN A 555 1.56 31.82 13.74
N PRO A 556 2.12 33.01 14.09
CA PRO A 556 1.70 34.29 13.52
C PRO A 556 2.33 34.58 12.15
N VAL A 557 3.26 33.74 11.67
CA VAL A 557 3.90 33.92 10.36
C VAL A 557 3.01 33.35 9.27
N SER A 558 2.65 34.20 8.30
CA SER A 558 1.85 33.84 7.13
C SER A 558 2.66 33.10 6.06
N ILE A 559 2.04 32.14 5.38
CA ILE A 559 2.63 31.27 4.35
C ILE A 559 1.78 31.23 3.07
N ASN A 560 2.20 30.47 2.05
CA ASN A 560 1.50 30.31 0.75
C ASN A 560 1.18 31.66 0.05
N HIS A 561 2.11 32.61 0.00
CA HIS A 561 1.90 33.90 -0.69
C HIS A 561 1.99 33.77 -2.21
N ASN A 562 2.93 32.96 -2.69
CA ASN A 562 3.30 32.77 -4.10
C ASN A 562 2.84 31.40 -4.62
N THR A 563 1.84 30.79 -3.97
CA THR A 563 1.32 29.48 -4.36
C THR A 563 0.21 29.66 -5.38
N LEU A 564 0.38 29.10 -6.57
CA LEU A 564 -0.62 29.12 -7.62
C LEU A 564 -1.73 28.10 -7.29
N VAL A 565 -2.96 28.58 -7.17
CA VAL A 565 -4.16 27.77 -6.91
C VAL A 565 -5.15 28.06 -8.03
N GLU A 566 -5.29 27.14 -8.98
CA GLU A 566 -6.09 27.40 -10.18
C GLU A 566 -6.97 26.24 -10.67
N TYR A 567 -8.12 26.58 -11.23
CA TYR A 567 -9.07 25.64 -11.84
C TYR A 567 -9.53 24.48 -10.92
N ASN A 568 -9.50 24.65 -9.60
CA ASN A 568 -9.95 23.61 -8.66
C ASN A 568 -11.46 23.70 -8.39
N ALA A 569 -12.08 22.54 -8.19
CA ALA A 569 -13.46 22.39 -7.74
C ALA A 569 -13.52 21.88 -6.30
N ALA A 570 -14.23 22.58 -5.40
CA ALA A 570 -14.39 22.11 -4.02
C ALA A 570 -15.68 22.59 -3.33
N ASP A 571 -16.27 21.74 -2.47
CA ASP A 571 -17.46 22.10 -1.68
C ASP A 571 -17.21 23.33 -0.77
N ILE A 572 -16.03 23.36 -0.14
CA ILE A 572 -15.61 24.42 0.78
C ILE A 572 -14.11 24.63 0.60
N ALA A 573 -13.67 25.87 0.40
CA ALA A 573 -12.25 26.21 0.36
C ALA A 573 -11.94 27.45 1.22
N ASN A 574 -10.84 27.42 1.97
CA ASN A 574 -10.39 28.54 2.81
C ASN A 574 -8.94 28.36 3.29
N GLY A 575 -8.39 29.40 3.92
CA GLY A 575 -7.01 29.43 4.43
C GLY A 575 -6.87 29.18 5.93
N GLY A 576 -7.89 28.57 6.54
CA GLY A 576 -7.89 28.15 7.94
C GLY A 576 -8.25 29.23 8.95
N VAL A 577 -8.29 28.84 10.23
CA VAL A 577 -8.62 29.73 11.34
C VAL A 577 -7.34 30.14 12.08
N HIS A 578 -7.15 31.44 12.27
CA HIS A 578 -6.12 32.00 13.12
C HIS A 578 -6.73 33.06 14.04
N ASN A 579 -6.38 33.04 15.33
CA ASN A 579 -6.96 33.92 16.37
C ASN A 579 -8.50 34.04 16.33
N LYS A 580 -9.19 32.90 16.17
CA LYS A 580 -10.65 32.76 15.99
C LYS A 580 -11.25 33.36 14.71
N LYS A 581 -10.46 34.04 13.86
CA LYS A 581 -10.87 34.53 12.54
C LYS A 581 -10.63 33.45 11.47
N LEU A 582 -11.63 33.21 10.62
CA LEU A 582 -11.48 32.41 9.40
C LEU A 582 -10.89 33.29 8.30
N TYR A 583 -9.92 32.76 7.55
CA TYR A 583 -9.27 33.44 6.43
C TYR A 583 -9.73 32.83 5.09
N PRO A 584 -9.87 33.60 4.00
CA PRO A 584 -10.00 33.05 2.66
C PRO A 584 -8.76 32.22 2.29
N MET A 585 -8.76 31.53 1.15
CA MET A 585 -7.54 30.85 0.66
C MET A 585 -6.37 31.83 0.55
N SER A 586 -5.15 31.33 0.78
CA SER A 586 -3.91 32.04 0.46
C SER A 586 -3.45 31.71 -0.95
N GLY A 587 -2.60 32.56 -1.51
CA GLY A 587 -1.91 32.35 -2.79
C GLY A 587 -2.51 33.13 -3.95
N GLU A 588 -1.99 32.84 -5.14
CA GLU A 588 -2.45 33.39 -6.41
C GLU A 588 -3.66 32.57 -6.87
N LEU A 589 -4.86 33.11 -6.67
CA LEU A 589 -6.12 32.41 -6.92
C LEU A 589 -6.65 32.74 -8.31
N LYS A 590 -6.92 31.72 -9.13
CA LYS A 590 -7.51 31.88 -10.48
C LYS A 590 -8.57 30.81 -10.77
N ASP A 591 -9.73 31.22 -11.27
CA ASP A 591 -10.76 30.35 -11.86
C ASP A 591 -11.14 29.08 -11.03
N ASN A 592 -11.03 29.16 -9.70
CA ASN A 592 -11.48 28.08 -8.80
C ASN A 592 -12.98 28.22 -8.54
N ILE A 593 -13.73 27.13 -8.65
CA ILE A 593 -15.18 27.11 -8.42
C ILE A 593 -15.47 26.44 -7.07
N ILE A 594 -16.02 27.22 -6.14
CA ILE A 594 -16.36 26.78 -4.78
C ILE A 594 -17.89 26.74 -4.63
N GLY A 595 -18.43 25.56 -4.36
CA GLY A 595 -19.87 25.29 -4.33
C GLY A 595 -20.14 23.77 -4.33
N ASP A 596 -21.40 23.35 -4.28
CA ASP A 596 -21.73 21.90 -4.27
C ASP A 596 -21.25 21.22 -5.55
N VAL A 597 -20.18 20.44 -5.43
CA VAL A 597 -19.56 19.75 -6.56
C VAL A 597 -20.54 18.79 -7.27
N ARG A 598 -21.59 18.33 -6.59
CA ARG A 598 -22.61 17.45 -7.17
C ARG A 598 -23.51 18.14 -8.17
N THR A 599 -23.66 19.46 -8.10
CA THR A 599 -24.47 20.20 -9.07
C THR A 599 -23.76 20.37 -10.41
N GLU A 600 -22.49 19.99 -10.54
CA GLU A 600 -21.68 20.18 -11.75
C GLU A 600 -21.34 18.87 -12.49
N LEU A 601 -21.35 17.74 -11.76
CA LEU A 601 -20.91 16.44 -12.29
C LEU A 601 -22.08 15.51 -12.64
N VAL A 602 -21.82 14.51 -13.49
CA VAL A 602 -22.81 13.51 -13.93
C VAL A 602 -23.35 12.71 -12.74
N ASP A 603 -22.47 11.97 -12.05
CA ASP A 603 -22.85 11.05 -10.99
C ASP A 603 -21.66 10.75 -10.03
N PRO A 604 -21.19 11.76 -9.28
CA PRO A 604 -19.94 11.68 -8.51
C PRO A 604 -20.06 10.88 -7.21
N ASP A 605 -21.28 10.54 -6.77
CA ASP A 605 -21.45 9.60 -5.65
C ASP A 605 -21.24 8.15 -6.09
N ASN A 606 -21.42 7.84 -7.38
CA ASN A 606 -21.11 6.55 -8.02
C ASN A 606 -19.86 6.66 -8.94
N MET A 607 -18.85 7.43 -8.54
CA MET A 607 -17.52 7.56 -9.18
C MET A 607 -17.46 8.08 -10.63
N ASP A 608 -18.52 8.73 -11.13
CA ASP A 608 -18.50 9.41 -12.43
C ASP A 608 -18.29 10.92 -12.27
N PHE A 609 -17.05 11.34 -12.48
CA PHE A 609 -16.56 12.69 -12.28
C PHE A 609 -16.50 13.51 -13.56
N ARG A 610 -17.15 13.06 -14.65
CA ARG A 610 -17.32 13.89 -15.84
C ARG A 610 -18.22 15.09 -15.49
N PRO A 611 -17.88 16.32 -15.93
CA PRO A 611 -18.81 17.44 -15.94
C PRO A 611 -20.06 17.10 -16.76
N ARG A 612 -21.20 17.68 -16.40
CA ARG A 612 -22.42 17.61 -17.23
C ARG A 612 -22.34 18.61 -18.39
N PRO A 613 -23.09 18.41 -19.50
CA PRO A 613 -23.01 19.30 -20.68
C PRO A 613 -23.23 20.79 -20.37
N GLU A 614 -24.07 21.10 -19.38
CA GLU A 614 -24.39 22.44 -18.90
C GLU A 614 -23.44 22.98 -17.82
N SER A 615 -22.42 22.20 -17.43
CA SER A 615 -21.57 22.49 -16.28
C SER A 615 -20.66 23.71 -16.49
N THR A 616 -20.56 24.53 -15.46
CA THR A 616 -19.62 25.65 -15.40
C THR A 616 -18.17 25.17 -15.46
N TYR A 617 -17.89 23.90 -15.12
CA TYR A 617 -16.56 23.32 -15.16
C TYR A 617 -16.04 23.15 -16.59
N ILE A 618 -16.92 22.95 -17.58
CA ILE A 618 -16.50 22.88 -18.99
C ILE A 618 -16.03 24.27 -19.45
N GLN A 619 -16.81 25.31 -19.16
CA GLN A 619 -16.56 26.68 -19.61
C GLN A 619 -15.26 27.24 -19.04
N ASN A 620 -14.93 26.89 -17.79
CA ASN A 620 -13.77 27.40 -17.06
C ASN A 620 -12.62 26.38 -16.97
N ASN A 621 -12.71 25.24 -17.67
CA ASN A 621 -11.73 24.15 -17.64
C ASN A 621 -11.38 23.69 -16.19
N VAL A 622 -12.39 23.55 -15.34
CA VAL A 622 -12.22 23.25 -13.91
C VAL A 622 -12.22 21.74 -13.65
N GLY A 623 -11.30 21.31 -12.80
CA GLY A 623 -11.25 19.95 -12.29
C GLY A 623 -10.55 18.92 -13.20
N PRO A 624 -10.57 17.62 -12.81
CA PRO A 624 -9.66 16.62 -13.35
C PRO A 624 -10.10 15.96 -14.66
N TYR A 625 -11.33 16.19 -15.09
CA TYR A 625 -12.00 15.49 -16.18
C TYR A 625 -12.70 16.48 -17.10
N SER A 626 -12.42 16.41 -18.40
CA SER A 626 -13.20 17.06 -19.45
C SER A 626 -14.42 16.23 -19.84
N PHE A 627 -15.52 16.91 -20.17
CA PHE A 627 -16.65 16.35 -20.90
C PHE A 627 -16.35 16.34 -22.40
N GLU A 628 -16.52 15.19 -23.04
CA GLU A 628 -16.39 14.96 -24.48
C GLU A 628 -17.38 13.84 -24.83
N GLU A 629 -18.32 14.03 -25.77
CA GLU A 629 -19.34 13.01 -26.06
C GLU A 629 -18.77 11.74 -26.70
N THR A 630 -17.70 11.90 -27.49
CA THR A 630 -17.00 10.81 -28.21
C THR A 630 -15.91 10.14 -27.37
N LYS A 631 -15.82 10.46 -26.07
CA LYS A 631 -14.73 10.01 -25.20
C LYS A 631 -14.76 8.51 -24.95
N THR A 632 -13.73 7.81 -25.41
CA THR A 632 -13.56 6.37 -25.20
C THR A 632 -12.72 6.03 -23.95
N LYS A 633 -12.12 7.03 -23.31
CA LYS A 633 -11.17 6.88 -22.19
C LYS A 633 -11.54 7.72 -20.97
N TYR A 634 -11.68 7.05 -19.83
CA TYR A 634 -11.89 7.65 -18.51
C TYR A 634 -10.82 7.10 -17.57
N TRP A 635 -9.90 7.95 -17.11
CA TRP A 635 -8.82 7.46 -16.26
C TRP A 635 -9.37 7.02 -14.90
N ILE A 636 -9.13 5.75 -14.56
CA ILE A 636 -9.43 5.14 -13.27
C ILE A 636 -8.07 4.71 -12.67
N PRO A 637 -7.76 5.13 -11.44
CA PRO A 637 -6.53 4.77 -10.76
C PRO A 637 -6.61 3.40 -10.07
N GLY A 638 -5.49 2.97 -9.49
CA GLY A 638 -5.37 1.71 -8.76
C GLY A 638 -4.78 0.56 -9.58
N ARG A 639 -4.64 -0.58 -8.90
CA ARG A 639 -4.08 -1.81 -9.44
C ARG A 639 -4.99 -2.42 -10.50
N GLN A 640 -4.43 -2.64 -11.67
CA GLN A 640 -5.01 -3.46 -12.72
C GLN A 640 -4.81 -4.94 -12.36
N LEU A 641 -5.92 -5.69 -12.31
CA LEU A 641 -5.93 -7.16 -12.18
C LEU A 641 -5.80 -7.79 -13.57
N TYR A 642 -5.59 -9.11 -13.67
CA TYR A 642 -5.58 -9.83 -14.96
C TYR A 642 -6.90 -9.70 -15.75
N LYS A 643 -8.01 -9.41 -15.05
CA LYS A 643 -9.35 -9.11 -15.60
C LYS A 643 -9.75 -7.65 -15.36
N ALA A 644 -10.81 -7.20 -16.03
CA ALA A 644 -11.37 -5.87 -15.78
C ALA A 644 -11.83 -5.72 -14.31
N SER A 645 -11.73 -4.51 -13.78
CA SER A 645 -11.94 -4.21 -12.36
C SER A 645 -12.50 -2.78 -12.17
N ASN A 646 -12.66 -2.33 -10.93
CA ASN A 646 -13.14 -0.99 -10.54
C ASN A 646 -14.27 -0.43 -11.45
N PRO A 647 -15.45 -1.08 -11.48
CA PRO A 647 -16.58 -0.62 -12.27
C PRO A 647 -17.09 0.76 -11.84
N VAL A 648 -17.58 1.52 -12.83
CA VAL A 648 -18.30 2.77 -12.67
C VAL A 648 -19.61 2.66 -13.48
N PRO A 649 -20.79 2.59 -12.83
CA PRO A 649 -20.99 2.70 -11.37
C PRO A 649 -20.40 1.51 -10.59
N PRO A 650 -19.95 1.71 -9.33
CA PRO A 650 -19.43 0.64 -8.47
C PRO A 650 -20.39 -0.54 -8.33
N ASN A 651 -19.85 -1.75 -8.20
CA ASN A 651 -20.68 -2.96 -8.03
C ASN A 651 -21.56 -2.85 -6.77
N GLY A 652 -22.85 -3.11 -6.92
CA GLY A 652 -23.85 -2.99 -5.84
C GLY A 652 -24.33 -1.57 -5.57
N SER A 653 -24.03 -0.58 -6.44
CA SER A 653 -24.55 0.78 -6.28
C SER A 653 -26.07 0.82 -6.41
N ILE A 654 -26.76 1.42 -5.43
CA ILE A 654 -28.25 1.52 -5.39
C ILE A 654 -28.78 2.96 -5.60
N THR A 655 -27.91 3.86 -6.06
CA THR A 655 -28.20 5.30 -6.17
C THR A 655 -27.89 5.85 -7.57
N VAL A 656 -27.90 5.00 -8.60
CA VAL A 656 -27.52 5.41 -9.96
C VAL A 656 -28.67 6.16 -10.62
N LYS A 657 -28.44 7.39 -11.06
CA LYS A 657 -29.49 8.23 -11.65
C LYS A 657 -29.83 7.79 -13.07
N SER A 658 -31.03 7.25 -13.28
CA SER A 658 -31.46 6.68 -14.58
C SER A 658 -31.47 7.68 -15.74
N ASP A 659 -31.70 8.96 -15.44
CA ASP A 659 -31.71 10.08 -16.39
C ASP A 659 -30.30 10.58 -16.77
N LYS A 660 -29.29 10.35 -15.92
CA LYS A 660 -27.91 10.85 -16.11
C LYS A 660 -26.90 9.80 -16.54
N ARG A 661 -27.16 8.52 -16.29
CA ARG A 661 -26.23 7.41 -16.58
C ARG A 661 -26.29 7.01 -18.06
N ASP A 662 -25.36 7.56 -18.84
CA ASP A 662 -25.18 7.38 -20.29
C ASP A 662 -24.06 6.39 -20.67
N VAL A 663 -23.10 6.12 -19.78
CA VAL A 663 -21.94 5.23 -20.03
C VAL A 663 -21.68 4.25 -18.88
N LEU A 664 -21.11 3.10 -19.23
CA LEU A 664 -20.40 2.18 -18.33
C LEU A 664 -18.89 2.38 -18.49
N MET A 665 -18.14 2.39 -17.39
CA MET A 665 -16.67 2.55 -17.41
C MET A 665 -16.00 1.59 -16.43
N TRP A 666 -14.80 1.12 -16.73
CA TRP A 666 -14.10 0.11 -15.91
C TRP A 666 -12.59 0.31 -15.92
N LEU A 667 -11.86 -0.19 -14.93
CA LEU A 667 -10.41 -0.29 -15.01
C LEU A 667 -10.03 -1.48 -15.87
N ASN A 668 -9.31 -1.23 -16.96
CA ASN A 668 -8.85 -2.27 -17.88
C ASN A 668 -7.99 -3.31 -17.16
N GLY A 669 -8.19 -4.58 -17.52
CA GLY A 669 -7.28 -5.66 -17.12
C GLY A 669 -5.83 -5.36 -17.54
N PHE A 670 -4.88 -5.76 -16.70
CA PHE A 670 -3.46 -5.66 -16.92
C PHE A 670 -3.09 -6.38 -18.22
N GLU A 671 -2.31 -5.72 -19.08
CA GLU A 671 -1.91 -6.20 -20.42
C GLU A 671 -3.07 -6.52 -21.40
N ALA A 672 -4.34 -6.28 -21.04
CA ALA A 672 -5.49 -6.58 -21.90
C ALA A 672 -5.68 -5.54 -23.03
N ALA A 673 -5.70 -6.01 -24.28
CA ALA A 673 -5.79 -5.17 -25.48
C ALA A 673 -7.22 -5.01 -26.03
N THR A 674 -8.16 -5.87 -25.64
CA THR A 674 -9.58 -5.81 -26.04
C THR A 674 -10.50 -6.15 -24.86
N HIS A 675 -11.60 -5.43 -24.74
CA HIS A 675 -12.62 -5.69 -23.71
C HIS A 675 -14.01 -5.86 -24.35
N PHE A 676 -14.71 -6.94 -24.00
CA PHE A 676 -16.07 -7.22 -24.46
C PHE A 676 -17.06 -6.90 -23.34
N VAL A 677 -17.97 -5.96 -23.59
CA VAL A 677 -18.89 -5.45 -22.56
C VAL A 677 -20.28 -6.04 -22.77
N TYR A 678 -20.89 -6.54 -21.69
CA TYR A 678 -22.22 -7.13 -21.69
C TYR A 678 -23.11 -6.47 -20.62
N LEU A 679 -24.40 -6.33 -20.90
CA LEU A 679 -25.41 -5.72 -20.03
C LEU A 679 -26.74 -6.46 -20.18
N GLY A 680 -27.49 -6.57 -19.09
CA GLY A 680 -28.84 -7.12 -19.05
C GLY A 680 -29.59 -6.71 -17.77
N THR A 681 -30.86 -7.08 -17.64
CA THR A 681 -31.63 -6.94 -16.39
C THR A 681 -31.66 -8.22 -15.56
N SER A 682 -31.12 -9.33 -16.09
CA SER A 682 -30.88 -10.59 -15.38
C SER A 682 -29.40 -10.96 -15.45
N ALA A 683 -28.89 -11.59 -14.38
CA ALA A 683 -27.52 -12.10 -14.28
C ALA A 683 -27.21 -13.14 -15.37
N ASP A 684 -28.17 -14.02 -15.64
CA ASP A 684 -27.99 -15.19 -16.53
C ASP A 684 -28.24 -14.87 -18.02
N ALA A 685 -28.64 -13.64 -18.34
CA ALA A 685 -29.11 -13.24 -19.67
C ALA A 685 -28.45 -11.93 -20.17
N LEU A 686 -27.14 -11.79 -19.96
CA LEU A 686 -26.38 -10.64 -20.44
C LEU A 686 -26.24 -10.64 -21.97
N LYS A 687 -26.46 -9.48 -22.61
CA LYS A 687 -26.25 -9.28 -24.05
C LYS A 687 -25.02 -8.40 -24.29
N ARG A 688 -24.18 -8.77 -25.27
CA ARG A 688 -23.01 -7.98 -25.66
C ARG A 688 -23.45 -6.63 -26.21
N GLN A 689 -22.98 -5.54 -25.60
CA GLN A 689 -23.32 -4.16 -25.97
C GLN A 689 -22.26 -3.52 -26.88
N GLY A 690 -20.99 -3.96 -26.77
CA GLY A 690 -19.90 -3.44 -27.58
C GLY A 690 -18.54 -4.04 -27.25
N VAL A 691 -17.52 -3.46 -27.89
CA VAL A 691 -16.11 -3.89 -27.77
C VAL A 691 -15.22 -2.65 -27.70
N ALA A 692 -14.43 -2.53 -26.63
CA ALA A 692 -13.39 -1.52 -26.47
C ALA A 692 -12.02 -2.10 -26.87
N ARG A 693 -11.11 -1.24 -27.34
CA ARG A 693 -9.76 -1.62 -27.82
C ARG A 693 -8.74 -0.53 -27.47
N ASN A 694 -7.45 -0.81 -27.61
CA ASN A 694 -6.39 0.22 -27.58
C ASN A 694 -6.38 1.08 -26.29
N GLY A 695 -6.73 0.46 -25.16
CA GLY A 695 -6.84 1.12 -23.86
C GLY A 695 -8.11 1.93 -23.64
N ASP A 696 -9.09 1.90 -24.55
CA ASP A 696 -10.44 2.41 -24.31
C ASP A 696 -11.09 1.66 -23.14
N ASN A 697 -11.91 2.36 -22.36
CA ASN A 697 -12.55 1.81 -21.17
C ASN A 697 -13.91 2.46 -20.83
N VAL A 698 -14.56 3.05 -21.84
CA VAL A 698 -15.88 3.68 -21.78
C VAL A 698 -16.78 3.06 -22.83
N LEU A 699 -18.01 2.70 -22.45
CA LEU A 699 -19.05 2.22 -23.37
C LEU A 699 -20.33 3.04 -23.19
N LYS A 700 -20.78 3.70 -24.27
CA LYS A 700 -22.09 4.37 -24.33
C LYS A 700 -23.25 3.37 -24.31
N ILE A 701 -24.16 3.57 -23.35
CA ILE A 701 -25.39 2.79 -23.19
C ILE A 701 -26.38 3.27 -24.25
N ARG A 702 -26.78 2.38 -25.17
CA ARG A 702 -27.66 2.73 -26.31
C ARG A 702 -29.16 2.72 -25.98
N GLN A 703 -29.52 2.12 -24.85
CA GLN A 703 -30.90 2.02 -24.37
C GLN A 703 -31.12 3.00 -23.21
N LYS A 704 -32.31 3.62 -23.13
CA LYS A 704 -32.67 4.38 -21.93
C LYS A 704 -32.77 3.42 -20.74
N LEU A 705 -32.13 3.78 -19.63
CA LEU A 705 -32.29 3.06 -18.37
C LEU A 705 -33.67 3.40 -17.78
N LYS A 706 -34.33 2.41 -17.20
CA LYS A 706 -35.56 2.60 -16.43
C LYS A 706 -35.19 2.93 -14.98
N SER A 707 -35.94 3.80 -14.31
CA SER A 707 -35.86 3.98 -12.85
C SER A 707 -36.31 2.70 -12.12
N GLY A 708 -35.87 2.51 -10.87
CA GLY A 708 -36.23 1.37 -10.01
C GLY A 708 -35.80 0.01 -10.55
N THR A 709 -34.80 -0.06 -11.43
CA THR A 709 -34.44 -1.28 -12.17
C THR A 709 -33.02 -1.72 -11.85
N LYS A 710 -32.85 -3.02 -11.54
CA LYS A 710 -31.54 -3.64 -11.39
C LYS A 710 -30.97 -4.03 -12.75
N TYR A 711 -29.76 -3.56 -13.01
CA TYR A 711 -28.95 -3.92 -14.17
C TYR A 711 -27.77 -4.76 -13.74
N HIS A 712 -27.45 -5.77 -14.55
CA HIS A 712 -26.31 -6.66 -14.39
C HIS A 712 -25.39 -6.48 -15.60
N TRP A 713 -24.08 -6.45 -15.39
CA TRP A 713 -23.11 -6.23 -16.46
C TRP A 713 -21.76 -6.88 -16.16
N ARG A 714 -20.98 -7.10 -17.22
CA ARG A 714 -19.69 -7.81 -17.17
C ARG A 714 -18.76 -7.28 -18.26
N VAL A 715 -17.45 -7.32 -18.00
CA VAL A 715 -16.42 -6.93 -18.97
C VAL A 715 -15.36 -8.02 -19.08
N ASP A 716 -15.38 -8.77 -20.18
CA ASP A 716 -14.38 -9.81 -20.46
C ASP A 716 -13.12 -9.16 -21.03
N ALA A 717 -11.95 -9.53 -20.51
CA ALA A 717 -10.66 -8.94 -20.85
C ALA A 717 -9.80 -9.92 -21.65
N ARG A 718 -9.44 -9.54 -22.88
CA ARG A 718 -8.62 -10.35 -23.79
C ARG A 718 -7.23 -9.75 -23.94
N VAL A 719 -6.22 -10.51 -23.52
CA VAL A 719 -4.79 -10.15 -23.65
C VAL A 719 -4.30 -10.45 -25.06
N ASN A 720 -4.58 -11.64 -25.59
CA ASN A 720 -4.19 -12.05 -26.94
C ASN A 720 -5.25 -13.01 -27.54
N THR A 721 -4.98 -13.61 -28.70
CA THR A 721 -5.92 -14.53 -29.38
C THR A 721 -6.20 -15.82 -28.62
N LYS A 722 -5.34 -16.23 -27.69
CA LYS A 722 -5.45 -17.46 -26.88
C LYS A 722 -5.93 -17.21 -25.45
N VAL A 723 -5.66 -16.01 -24.90
CA VAL A 723 -5.93 -15.66 -23.50
C VAL A 723 -7.08 -14.65 -23.39
N ASN A 724 -8.22 -15.14 -22.92
CA ASN A 724 -9.43 -14.36 -22.64
C ASN A 724 -9.91 -14.66 -21.21
N TYR A 725 -10.00 -13.63 -20.37
CA TYR A 725 -10.49 -13.72 -19.01
C TYR A 725 -11.92 -13.21 -18.92
N GLU A 726 -12.82 -14.05 -18.42
CA GLU A 726 -14.18 -13.63 -18.11
C GLU A 726 -14.17 -12.61 -16.96
N GLY A 727 -14.98 -11.55 -17.09
CA GLY A 727 -15.09 -10.51 -16.06
C GLY A 727 -15.90 -10.96 -14.85
N ASP A 728 -15.75 -10.26 -13.72
CA ASP A 728 -16.69 -10.44 -12.61
C ASP A 728 -18.08 -9.90 -12.99
N LEU A 729 -19.13 -10.57 -12.51
CA LEU A 729 -20.49 -10.08 -12.64
C LEU A 729 -20.71 -8.89 -11.69
N TRP A 730 -21.05 -7.74 -12.26
CA TRP A 730 -21.37 -6.52 -11.53
C TRP A 730 -22.85 -6.18 -11.65
N SER A 731 -23.38 -5.44 -10.69
CA SER A 731 -24.74 -4.91 -10.74
C SER A 731 -24.83 -3.47 -10.25
N PHE A 732 -25.89 -2.78 -10.66
CA PHE A 732 -26.33 -1.51 -10.08
C PHE A 732 -27.86 -1.38 -10.18
N GLU A 733 -28.44 -0.61 -9.28
CA GLU A 733 -29.86 -0.28 -9.25
C GLU A 733 -30.06 1.21 -9.49
N THR A 734 -31.06 1.52 -10.31
CA THR A 734 -31.37 2.88 -10.73
C THR A 734 -32.45 3.53 -9.87
N ILE A 735 -32.33 4.84 -9.71
CA ILE A 735 -33.37 5.75 -9.21
C ILE A 735 -33.85 6.70 -10.31
#